data_AF-A0A534WAR8-F1
#
_entry.id   AF-A0A534WAR8-F1
#
_cell.length_a   1.000
_cell.length_b   1.000
_cell.length_c   1.000
_cell.angle_alpha   90.00
_cell.angle_beta   90.00
_cell.angle_gamma   90.00
#
_symmetry.space_group_name_H-M   'P 1'
#
loop_
_entity.id
_entity.type
_entity.pdbx_description
1 polymer ?
#
loop_
_entity_poly.entity_id
_entity_poly.type
_entity_poly.pdbx_seq_one_letter_code
_entity_poly.pdbx_strand_id
1 'polypeptide(L)'
;MPDQASRGQGRHSPTLTSVAALSRVRPQNCPGGAVSKRIVLSFLAVTAACSSSDSNALPSFVVRGSVVSTVYDGGSDDLLTGGLGAAGLGQTTPVSSTPPPPGFMDPANPTAAELRKRAIYVNYRALVDPTFNGGYATLYGPNVAVDGGITVSSGMIPGEEWMAYDDDGTGRVNVTMMVQVPDSFDPNNPCIVTGASSGSRGVYGAIATAGEWGLKHGCAVAYTDKGSGMGVDDLQNNTVNRMDGPRDDAADAGTTSNFTANLSDADRAAFNTANAYRFAVKHAHSQQNPEVDWGKYTLHAIEFAYYVLNQKYGTAPADAGPNVERGRKYHAGQILTIAASVSNGGGSSLAAVEQDSQHWISGVVVGEPEVQMHGASVYAGTTMNTGPFSPTTTLITSRCAGLKAKGLLTATTQQAQSDEALQKLHEAGYEADSDLLHATHFGTYATPAVALTYANAYARASVKDNLCDYSFGAVDSQTTGALVPVSSTAVNANGLAQIFGNGNGVPPTGPIEIINNKAPNGPHRDQVSVSASTMATDSNIDGAACLRGLWTGTVDGSGAALTGTLLAQSNALKSGVQQVLRAGRVHGIPTILVQGRSDALVPINHASRAYYGANKVAEGANSPVVYYEVTNAQHFDTFIGLIAGYQTRFIPLHRYVLQALDFMYAHLKPPSGTSAPAIPPSQVVRTTPRSSTNSVVSKSQNVPDIPATPAAADQITFSSGTLNIPE
;
A
#
# COMPACT_ATOMS: atom_id res chain seq x y z
N MET A 1 -4.57 -51.19 -52.12
CA MET A 1 -5.57 -51.69 -53.10
C MET A 1 -6.58 -52.51 -52.33
N PRO A 2 -7.87 -52.48 -52.69
CA PRO A 2 -8.62 -51.42 -53.41
C PRO A 2 -9.78 -50.86 -52.54
N ASP A 3 -10.51 -49.79 -52.85
CA ASP A 3 -10.57 -48.83 -53.97
C ASP A 3 -10.79 -47.39 -53.40
N GLN A 4 -10.33 -46.24 -53.94
CA GLN A 4 -10.39 -45.65 -55.30
C GLN A 4 -11.85 -45.31 -55.73
N ALA A 5 -12.23 -44.24 -56.47
CA ALA A 5 -11.58 -43.05 -57.06
C ALA A 5 -12.69 -42.03 -57.52
N SER A 6 -12.48 -40.76 -57.89
CA SER A 6 -11.49 -39.71 -57.54
C SER A 6 -11.84 -38.36 -58.23
N ARG A 7 -11.22 -37.23 -57.82
CA ARG A 7 -11.01 -35.95 -58.56
C ARG A 7 -12.15 -34.91 -58.72
N GLY A 8 -11.77 -33.62 -58.59
CA GLY A 8 -12.52 -32.45 -59.12
C GLY A 8 -12.02 -31.10 -58.55
N GLN A 9 -11.30 -30.30 -59.33
CA GLN A 9 -10.67 -29.03 -58.91
C GLN A 9 -11.65 -27.85 -58.71
N GLY A 10 -11.28 -26.86 -57.88
CA GLY A 10 -11.87 -25.52 -57.89
C GLY A 10 -11.25 -24.55 -56.88
N ARG A 11 -10.66 -23.44 -57.34
CA ARG A 11 -10.14 -22.34 -56.48
C ARG A 11 -11.29 -21.43 -56.04
N HIS A 12 -11.23 -20.86 -54.82
CA HIS A 12 -11.21 -19.40 -54.57
C HIS A 12 -11.38 -19.07 -53.06
N SER A 13 -10.48 -18.22 -52.54
CA SER A 13 -10.67 -17.54 -51.25
C SER A 13 -11.53 -16.27 -51.43
N PRO A 14 -12.38 -15.91 -50.46
CA PRO A 14 -12.89 -14.55 -50.32
C PRO A 14 -12.20 -13.82 -49.16
N THR A 15 -11.42 -12.80 -49.47
CA THR A 15 -10.95 -11.78 -48.52
C THR A 15 -12.11 -10.87 -48.12
N LEU A 16 -12.28 -10.61 -46.82
CA LEU A 16 -13.23 -9.60 -46.33
C LEU A 16 -12.65 -8.20 -46.53
N THR A 17 -13.38 -7.35 -47.27
CA THR A 17 -12.94 -6.01 -47.66
C THR A 17 -13.27 -4.93 -46.63
N SER A 18 -12.33 -3.99 -46.51
CA SER A 18 -12.34 -2.71 -45.81
C SER A 18 -13.65 -1.90 -45.77
N VAL A 19 -13.89 -1.27 -44.62
CA VAL A 19 -14.89 -0.20 -44.40
C VAL A 19 -14.43 1.13 -45.03
N ALA A 20 -15.40 1.99 -45.37
CA ALA A 20 -15.23 3.17 -46.25
C ALA A 20 -14.45 4.35 -45.65
N ALA A 21 -13.83 5.14 -46.54
CA ALA A 21 -13.17 6.41 -46.24
C ALA A 21 -14.14 7.61 -46.31
N LEU A 22 -13.96 8.59 -45.42
CA LEU A 22 -14.71 9.85 -45.42
C LEU A 22 -13.92 10.99 -46.12
N SER A 23 -14.66 11.85 -46.81
CA SER A 23 -14.14 12.74 -47.86
C SER A 23 -13.45 14.02 -47.37
N ARG A 24 -12.42 14.44 -48.11
CA ARG A 24 -11.82 15.78 -48.02
C ARG A 24 -12.72 16.84 -48.66
N VAL A 25 -12.92 17.97 -47.99
CA VAL A 25 -13.54 19.17 -48.58
C VAL A 25 -12.48 20.03 -49.26
N ARG A 26 -12.78 20.54 -50.46
CA ARG A 26 -12.04 21.63 -51.15
C ARG A 26 -13.00 22.79 -51.47
N PRO A 27 -12.54 24.04 -51.48
CA PRO A 27 -13.40 25.21 -51.65
C PRO A 27 -13.78 25.48 -53.12
N GLN A 28 -14.95 26.07 -53.33
CA GLN A 28 -15.39 26.67 -54.60
C GLN A 28 -15.10 28.18 -54.63
N ASN A 29 -15.10 28.79 -55.82
CA ASN A 29 -14.59 30.14 -56.03
C ASN A 29 -15.48 30.96 -57.00
N CYS A 30 -15.54 32.28 -56.78
CA CYS A 30 -15.96 33.36 -57.73
C CYS A 30 -17.46 33.52 -58.08
N PRO A 31 -17.91 34.71 -58.59
CA PRO A 31 -17.21 36.00 -58.78
C PRO A 31 -17.95 37.30 -58.33
N GLY A 32 -17.18 38.39 -58.15
CA GLY A 32 -17.47 39.71 -58.76
C GLY A 32 -18.26 40.79 -57.98
N GLY A 33 -17.67 42.00 -57.85
CA GLY A 33 -18.38 43.23 -57.48
C GLY A 33 -17.49 44.27 -56.77
N ALA A 34 -17.24 45.44 -57.36
CA ALA A 34 -16.34 46.47 -56.83
C ALA A 34 -17.09 47.64 -56.16
N VAL A 35 -16.42 48.36 -55.24
CA VAL A 35 -16.34 49.84 -55.19
C VAL A 35 -15.34 50.30 -54.10
N SER A 36 -14.57 51.33 -54.42
CA SER A 36 -13.55 51.94 -53.54
C SER A 36 -14.12 52.66 -52.32
N LYS A 37 -13.37 52.62 -51.20
CA LYS A 37 -13.05 53.83 -50.41
C LYS A 37 -11.75 53.63 -49.62
N ARG A 38 -10.85 54.61 -49.69
CA ARG A 38 -9.58 54.61 -48.93
C ARG A 38 -9.87 54.94 -47.47
N ILE A 39 -9.40 54.11 -46.55
CA ILE A 39 -9.17 54.50 -45.15
C ILE A 39 -7.70 54.20 -44.85
N VAL A 40 -6.97 55.22 -44.41
CA VAL A 40 -5.61 55.06 -43.90
C VAL A 40 -5.74 54.52 -42.48
N LEU A 41 -5.46 53.23 -42.30
CA LEU A 41 -5.33 52.63 -40.98
C LEU A 41 -3.85 52.54 -40.62
N SER A 42 -3.44 53.30 -39.61
CA SER A 42 -2.10 53.18 -39.02
C SER A 42 -1.92 51.79 -38.45
N PHE A 43 -0.89 51.07 -38.90
CA PHE A 43 -0.47 49.81 -38.29
C PHE A 43 0.12 50.09 -36.90
N LEU A 44 -0.72 50.10 -35.86
CA LEU A 44 -0.26 49.68 -34.54
C LEU A 44 -0.07 48.17 -34.60
N ALA A 45 1.18 47.74 -34.78
CA ALA A 45 1.57 46.36 -34.56
C ALA A 45 1.49 46.07 -33.05
N VAL A 46 0.30 45.70 -32.57
CA VAL A 46 0.16 45.04 -31.27
C VAL A 46 0.76 43.66 -31.42
N THR A 47 2.06 43.57 -31.16
CA THR A 47 2.70 42.30 -30.83
C THR A 47 2.08 41.82 -29.52
N ALA A 48 1.00 41.05 -29.64
CA ALA A 48 0.51 40.20 -28.57
C ALA A 48 1.59 39.14 -28.32
N ALA A 49 2.60 39.51 -27.55
CA ALA A 49 3.51 38.57 -26.95
C ALA A 49 2.68 37.75 -25.96
N CYS A 50 2.15 36.63 -26.43
CA CYS A 50 1.74 35.53 -25.56
C CYS A 50 3.02 34.93 -24.94
N SER A 51 3.63 35.68 -24.02
CA SER A 51 4.46 35.08 -22.99
C SER A 51 3.52 34.21 -22.16
N SER A 52 3.44 32.92 -22.51
CA SER A 52 3.02 31.91 -21.56
C SER A 52 4.02 31.98 -20.42
N SER A 53 3.68 32.71 -19.35
CA SER A 53 4.46 32.75 -18.13
C SER A 53 4.64 31.32 -17.67
N ASP A 54 5.88 30.89 -17.51
CA ASP A 54 6.21 29.53 -17.08
C ASP A 54 5.93 29.39 -15.58
N SER A 55 4.65 29.34 -15.24
CA SER A 55 4.16 29.57 -13.89
C SER A 55 3.89 28.27 -13.15
N ASN A 56 4.09 28.31 -11.84
CA ASN A 56 3.87 27.21 -10.91
C ASN A 56 2.40 27.12 -10.52
N ALA A 57 1.53 26.90 -11.52
CA ALA A 57 0.12 26.68 -11.28
C ALA A 57 -0.08 25.43 -10.40
N LEU A 58 -0.98 25.52 -9.42
CA LEU A 58 -1.38 24.36 -8.62
C LEU A 58 -2.00 23.28 -9.54
N PRO A 59 -1.54 22.01 -9.50
CA PRO A 59 -2.08 20.95 -10.35
C PRO A 59 -3.59 20.77 -10.16
N SER A 60 -4.31 20.48 -11.25
CA SER A 60 -5.78 20.58 -11.27
C SER A 60 -6.51 19.55 -10.41
N PHE A 61 -5.86 18.44 -10.05
CA PHE A 61 -6.38 17.43 -9.13
C PHE A 61 -6.24 17.83 -7.66
N VAL A 62 -5.40 18.84 -7.34
CA VAL A 62 -5.22 19.29 -5.96
C VAL A 62 -6.39 20.18 -5.57
N VAL A 63 -7.11 19.79 -4.51
CA VAL A 63 -8.19 20.59 -3.94
C VAL A 63 -7.61 21.89 -3.37
N ARG A 64 -7.72 23.00 -4.10
CA ARG A 64 -7.06 24.28 -3.78
C ARG A 64 -7.21 24.76 -2.33
N GLY A 65 -8.38 24.54 -1.72
CA GLY A 65 -8.66 24.94 -0.34
C GLY A 65 -8.07 24.01 0.74
N SER A 66 -7.49 22.88 0.36
CA SER A 66 -6.91 21.88 1.27
C SER A 66 -5.40 22.04 1.52
N VAL A 67 -4.73 22.90 0.74
CA VAL A 67 -3.26 23.05 0.82
C VAL A 67 -2.87 23.75 2.13
N VAL A 68 -2.20 23.01 3.01
CA VAL A 68 -1.68 23.51 4.30
C VAL A 68 -0.18 23.22 4.35
N SER A 69 0.63 24.16 4.84
CA SER A 69 2.04 23.89 5.19
C SER A 69 2.35 24.20 6.65
N THR A 70 3.28 23.44 7.23
CA THR A 70 3.78 23.60 8.61
C THR A 70 5.31 23.45 8.63
N VAL A 71 5.99 24.36 9.32
CA VAL A 71 7.46 24.34 9.51
C VAL A 71 7.78 23.72 10.88
N TYR A 72 8.80 22.87 10.93
CA TYR A 72 9.26 22.17 12.12
C TYR A 72 10.74 22.48 12.42
N ASP A 73 11.05 22.72 13.69
CA ASP A 73 12.33 23.29 14.15
C ASP A 73 13.48 22.26 14.25
N GLY A 74 13.19 20.96 14.18
CA GLY A 74 14.17 19.90 14.38
C GLY A 74 14.63 19.75 15.83
N GLY A 75 13.96 20.39 16.79
CA GLY A 75 14.31 20.41 18.21
C GLY A 75 13.15 20.02 19.15
N SER A 76 11.98 20.63 18.95
CA SER A 76 10.73 20.31 19.67
C SER A 76 9.76 19.47 18.84
N ASP A 77 9.82 19.61 17.51
CA ASP A 77 9.10 18.79 16.53
C ASP A 77 9.92 18.69 15.23
N ASP A 78 9.68 17.68 14.41
CA ASP A 78 10.49 17.41 13.21
C ASP A 78 9.72 16.59 12.16
N LEU A 79 10.28 16.49 10.96
CA LEU A 79 9.67 15.78 9.83
C LEU A 79 9.64 14.26 10.02
N LEU A 80 10.68 13.68 10.62
CA LEU A 80 10.86 12.23 10.70
C LEU A 80 10.25 11.61 11.95
N THR A 81 10.44 12.23 13.11
CA THR A 81 10.10 11.62 14.41
C THR A 81 8.95 12.31 15.14
N GLY A 82 8.48 13.46 14.65
CA GLY A 82 7.48 14.27 15.35
C GLY A 82 7.98 14.79 16.70
N GLY A 83 9.28 15.11 16.85
CA GLY A 83 9.84 15.55 18.13
C GLY A 83 10.21 14.44 19.13
N LEU A 84 10.20 13.16 18.71
CA LEU A 84 10.46 12.01 19.58
C LEU A 84 11.94 11.59 19.61
N GLY A 85 12.68 11.86 18.52
CA GLY A 85 14.01 11.33 18.27
C GLY A 85 14.05 9.78 18.20
N ALA A 86 15.24 9.23 17.94
CA ALA A 86 15.46 7.79 17.94
C ALA A 86 15.02 7.12 19.27
N ALA A 87 15.31 7.77 20.41
CA ALA A 87 14.96 7.26 21.74
C ALA A 87 13.46 7.28 22.07
N GLY A 88 12.64 8.08 21.36
CA GLY A 88 11.18 8.08 21.53
C GLY A 88 10.45 7.13 20.56
N LEU A 89 11.10 6.69 19.49
CA LEU A 89 10.54 5.73 18.53
C LEU A 89 10.86 4.27 18.92
N GLY A 90 12.09 3.97 19.33
CA GLY A 90 12.54 2.60 19.61
C GLY A 90 13.62 2.47 20.69
N GLN A 91 14.15 1.25 20.85
CA GLN A 91 15.18 0.94 21.84
C GLN A 91 16.58 1.28 21.30
N THR A 92 17.20 2.34 21.81
CA THR A 92 18.54 2.77 21.38
C THR A 92 19.70 2.03 22.07
N THR A 93 19.42 1.20 23.07
CA THR A 93 20.43 0.38 23.78
C THR A 93 19.86 -0.99 24.19
N PRO A 94 20.71 -2.02 24.44
CA PRO A 94 20.26 -3.36 24.86
C PRO A 94 19.40 -3.40 26.14
N VAL A 95 19.51 -2.38 26.99
CA VAL A 95 18.82 -2.28 28.29
C VAL A 95 17.67 -1.27 28.30
N SER A 96 17.46 -0.53 27.21
CA SER A 96 16.34 0.41 27.10
C SER A 96 15.01 -0.33 26.97
N SER A 97 13.98 0.12 27.67
CA SER A 97 12.61 -0.35 27.44
C SER A 97 12.07 0.23 26.13
N THR A 98 11.20 -0.51 25.44
CA THR A 98 10.44 0.02 24.31
C THR A 98 9.69 1.30 24.75
N PRO A 99 9.89 2.46 24.09
CA PRO A 99 9.20 3.69 24.46
C PRO A 99 7.69 3.53 24.37
N PRO A 100 6.91 4.08 25.33
CA PRO A 100 5.46 4.09 25.26
C PRO A 100 4.96 5.05 24.17
N PRO A 101 3.74 4.86 23.64
CA PRO A 101 3.15 5.81 22.70
C PRO A 101 2.98 7.20 23.34
N PRO A 102 3.30 8.32 22.64
CA PRO A 102 3.15 9.67 23.19
C PRO A 102 1.72 9.95 23.70
N GLY A 103 1.57 10.64 24.83
CA GLY A 103 0.24 10.90 25.41
C GLY A 103 -0.63 11.85 24.59
N PHE A 104 -1.91 11.95 24.98
CA PHE A 104 -2.83 13.02 24.60
C PHE A 104 -3.20 13.79 25.88
N MET A 105 -3.24 15.12 25.82
CA MET A 105 -3.66 15.98 26.94
C MET A 105 -5.15 15.79 27.26
N ASP A 106 -5.99 15.75 26.23
CA ASP A 106 -7.37 15.27 26.31
C ASP A 106 -7.52 14.05 25.37
N PRO A 107 -7.55 12.82 25.91
CA PRO A 107 -7.76 11.61 25.14
C PRO A 107 -9.09 11.53 24.36
N ALA A 108 -10.10 12.34 24.71
CA ALA A 108 -11.37 12.41 24.01
C ALA A 108 -11.39 13.48 22.89
N ASN A 109 -10.55 14.52 23.00
CA ASN A 109 -10.44 15.62 22.03
C ASN A 109 -8.98 15.88 21.64
N PRO A 110 -8.27 14.90 21.05
CA PRO A 110 -6.86 15.03 20.73
C PRO A 110 -6.63 16.07 19.62
N THR A 111 -5.60 16.90 19.76
CA THR A 111 -5.25 17.92 18.76
C THR A 111 -4.60 17.29 17.52
N ALA A 112 -4.67 17.97 16.37
CA ALA A 112 -4.01 17.55 15.14
C ALA A 112 -2.49 17.31 15.33
N ALA A 113 -1.82 18.13 16.14
CA ALA A 113 -0.39 17.97 16.43
C ALA A 113 -0.08 16.70 17.23
N GLU A 114 -0.88 16.38 18.25
CA GLU A 114 -0.74 15.14 19.02
C GLU A 114 -1.08 13.92 18.15
N LEU A 115 -2.12 14.02 17.31
CA LEU A 115 -2.51 12.98 16.35
C LEU A 115 -1.42 12.71 15.31
N ARG A 116 -0.79 13.75 14.73
CA ARG A 116 0.39 13.62 13.87
C ARG A 116 1.54 12.92 14.60
N LYS A 117 1.88 13.35 15.82
CA LYS A 117 2.96 12.77 16.62
C LYS A 117 2.73 11.28 16.94
N ARG A 118 1.49 10.92 17.30
CA ARG A 118 1.05 9.53 17.46
C ARG A 118 1.12 8.77 16.12
N ALA A 119 0.66 9.35 15.02
CA ALA A 119 0.65 8.71 13.70
C ALA A 119 2.08 8.38 13.24
N ILE A 120 3.03 9.31 13.38
CA ILE A 120 4.44 9.09 13.08
C ILE A 120 4.98 7.94 13.93
N TYR A 121 4.81 7.98 15.26
CA TYR A 121 5.24 6.90 16.16
C TYR A 121 4.68 5.53 15.76
N VAL A 122 3.37 5.43 15.48
CA VAL A 122 2.73 4.15 15.13
C VAL A 122 3.21 3.66 13.78
N ASN A 123 3.15 4.50 12.75
CA ASN A 123 3.49 4.10 11.38
C ASN A 123 4.97 3.79 11.21
N TYR A 124 5.86 4.50 11.90
CA TYR A 124 7.28 4.20 11.93
C TYR A 124 7.53 2.76 12.41
N ARG A 125 6.86 2.36 13.50
CA ARG A 125 7.02 1.03 14.14
C ARG A 125 6.14 -0.07 13.55
N ALA A 126 5.33 0.25 12.53
CA ALA A 126 4.29 -0.65 12.04
C ALA A 126 4.80 -1.73 11.07
N LEU A 127 6.03 -1.59 10.56
CA LEU A 127 6.67 -2.57 9.68
C LEU A 127 8.12 -2.89 10.08
N VAL A 128 8.91 -1.94 10.58
CA VAL A 128 10.29 -2.19 11.04
C VAL A 128 10.33 -2.74 12.47
N ASP A 129 11.35 -3.51 12.85
CA ASP A 129 11.59 -3.93 14.24
C ASP A 129 12.15 -2.72 15.03
N PRO A 130 11.45 -2.18 16.06
CA PRO A 130 11.93 -1.02 16.82
C PRO A 130 12.86 -1.41 17.98
N THR A 131 13.28 -2.68 18.08
CA THR A 131 14.14 -3.17 19.16
C THR A 131 15.63 -3.07 18.79
N PHE A 132 16.48 -2.83 19.79
CA PHE A 132 17.94 -2.79 19.60
C PHE A 132 18.45 -4.13 19.07
N ASN A 133 17.89 -5.23 19.60
CA ASN A 133 18.16 -6.60 19.18
C ASN A 133 17.73 -6.88 17.72
N GLY A 134 16.73 -6.13 17.23
CA GLY A 134 16.25 -6.05 15.85
C GLY A 134 17.13 -5.25 14.91
N GLY A 135 18.17 -4.56 15.40
CA GLY A 135 19.03 -3.72 14.55
C GLY A 135 18.61 -2.25 14.53
N TYR A 136 17.54 -1.89 15.24
CA TYR A 136 17.24 -0.48 15.49
C TYR A 136 18.41 0.20 16.23
N ALA A 137 18.67 1.45 15.88
CA ALA A 137 19.79 2.27 16.33
C ALA A 137 21.21 1.73 16.03
N THR A 138 21.34 0.64 15.25
CA THR A 138 22.64 0.02 14.91
C THR A 138 22.81 -0.32 13.42
N LEU A 139 21.74 -0.76 12.75
CA LEU A 139 21.68 -1.01 11.30
C LEU A 139 20.78 -0.01 10.56
N TYR A 140 19.81 0.56 11.26
CA TYR A 140 18.87 1.60 10.79
C TYR A 140 18.31 2.38 11.99
N GLY A 141 17.54 3.43 11.74
CA GLY A 141 16.94 4.29 12.76
C GLY A 141 17.54 5.69 12.75
N PRO A 142 16.85 6.72 13.30
CA PRO A 142 17.19 8.12 13.06
C PRO A 142 18.64 8.50 13.44
N ASN A 143 19.21 7.85 14.46
CA ASN A 143 20.59 8.07 14.91
C ASN A 143 21.68 7.41 14.04
N VAL A 144 21.33 6.58 13.06
CA VAL A 144 22.27 5.98 12.09
C VAL A 144 22.40 6.89 10.87
N ALA A 145 23.60 7.36 10.57
CA ALA A 145 23.90 8.25 9.44
C ALA A 145 23.86 7.51 8.08
N VAL A 146 23.89 8.28 6.99
CA VAL A 146 23.83 7.76 5.60
C VAL A 146 25.02 6.88 5.21
N ASP A 147 26.14 6.96 5.93
CA ASP A 147 27.31 6.09 5.77
C ASP A 147 27.25 4.82 6.66
N GLY A 148 26.14 4.62 7.38
CA GLY A 148 25.96 3.56 8.38
C GLY A 148 26.59 3.88 9.74
N GLY A 149 27.17 5.06 9.94
CA GLY A 149 27.77 5.48 11.21
C GLY A 149 26.72 5.69 12.31
N ILE A 150 26.91 5.05 13.46
CA ILE A 150 26.06 5.30 14.64
C ILE A 150 26.45 6.64 15.27
N THR A 151 25.50 7.57 15.33
CA THR A 151 25.70 8.91 15.91
C THR A 151 25.10 9.03 17.31
N VAL A 152 25.55 10.04 18.06
CA VAL A 152 24.94 10.47 19.34
C VAL A 152 23.77 11.44 19.16
N SER A 153 23.36 11.73 17.92
CA SER A 153 22.24 12.63 17.61
C SER A 153 20.91 11.97 17.91
N SER A 154 19.88 12.77 18.20
CA SER A 154 18.48 12.31 18.23
C SER A 154 17.98 11.87 16.85
N GLY A 155 18.65 12.31 15.77
CA GLY A 155 18.26 12.00 14.39
C GLY A 155 17.05 12.78 13.88
N MET A 156 16.66 13.85 14.58
CA MET A 156 15.54 14.72 14.20
C MET A 156 15.89 15.58 12.98
N ILE A 157 14.92 15.81 12.10
CA ILE A 157 15.13 16.49 10.81
C ILE A 157 14.22 17.73 10.68
N PRO A 158 14.77 18.96 10.75
CA PRO A 158 14.00 20.19 10.53
C PRO A 158 13.58 20.34 9.07
N GLY A 159 12.54 21.13 8.85
CA GLY A 159 12.06 21.49 7.51
C GLY A 159 10.57 21.79 7.47
N GLU A 160 9.95 21.55 6.32
CA GLU A 160 8.56 21.95 6.07
C GLU A 160 7.73 20.79 5.48
N GLU A 161 6.52 20.63 5.98
CA GLU A 161 5.55 19.63 5.55
C GLU A 161 4.36 20.32 4.90
N TRP A 162 3.99 19.87 3.69
CA TRP A 162 2.85 20.35 2.92
C TRP A 162 1.83 19.22 2.77
N MET A 163 0.56 19.45 3.08
CA MET A 163 -0.52 18.48 2.92
C MET A 163 -1.62 19.03 2.00
N ALA A 164 -2.27 18.14 1.24
CA ALA A 164 -3.44 18.45 0.42
C ALA A 164 -4.24 17.20 0.06
N TYR A 165 -5.49 17.39 -0.40
CA TYR A 165 -6.27 16.35 -1.06
C TYR A 165 -6.06 16.36 -2.58
N ASP A 166 -5.93 15.16 -3.14
CA ASP A 166 -6.17 14.83 -4.55
C ASP A 166 -7.60 14.31 -4.70
N ASP A 167 -8.38 14.97 -5.56
CA ASP A 167 -9.78 14.62 -5.83
C ASP A 167 -10.16 14.99 -7.28
N ASP A 168 -11.16 14.31 -7.83
CA ASP A 168 -11.67 14.53 -9.19
C ASP A 168 -12.69 15.69 -9.29
N GLY A 169 -12.92 16.41 -8.19
CA GLY A 169 -13.90 17.48 -8.05
C GLY A 169 -15.25 17.00 -7.48
N THR A 170 -15.40 15.71 -7.17
CA THR A 170 -16.62 15.15 -6.55
C THR A 170 -16.63 15.25 -5.03
N GLY A 171 -15.46 15.47 -4.39
CA GLY A 171 -15.27 15.41 -2.94
C GLY A 171 -15.42 14.00 -2.35
N ARG A 172 -15.22 12.95 -3.17
CA ARG A 172 -15.45 11.54 -2.81
C ARG A 172 -14.20 10.67 -2.88
N VAL A 173 -13.15 11.14 -3.55
CA VAL A 173 -11.83 10.48 -3.65
C VAL A 173 -10.98 10.91 -2.46
N ASN A 174 -10.78 12.23 -2.30
CA ASN A 174 -10.04 12.87 -1.21
C ASN A 174 -8.79 12.06 -0.76
N VAL A 175 -7.93 11.71 -1.70
CA VAL A 175 -6.65 11.02 -1.44
C VAL A 175 -5.73 11.99 -0.71
N THR A 176 -5.26 11.64 0.48
CA THR A 176 -4.35 12.52 1.24
C THR A 176 -2.94 12.41 0.67
N MET A 177 -2.40 13.51 0.17
CA MET A 177 -0.99 13.66 -0.21
C MET A 177 -0.23 14.49 0.84
N MET A 178 1.07 14.22 0.96
CA MET A 178 1.97 15.01 1.79
C MET A 178 3.35 15.13 1.13
N VAL A 179 3.98 16.30 1.21
CA VAL A 179 5.35 16.54 0.76
C VAL A 179 6.16 17.08 1.92
N GLN A 180 7.20 16.37 2.32
CA GLN A 180 8.17 16.85 3.31
C GLN A 180 9.42 17.34 2.59
N VAL A 181 9.87 18.55 2.88
CA VAL A 181 11.11 19.15 2.35
C VAL A 181 12.03 19.48 3.53
N PRO A 182 13.12 18.73 3.74
CA PRO A 182 14.05 18.98 4.84
C PRO A 182 14.86 20.26 4.57
N ASP A 183 15.32 20.95 5.63
CA ASP A 183 16.17 22.14 5.48
C ASP A 183 17.55 21.83 4.85
N SER A 184 17.94 20.55 4.83
CA SER A 184 19.12 20.04 4.12
C SER A 184 18.95 19.89 2.61
N PHE A 185 17.77 20.17 2.05
CA PHE A 185 17.49 20.03 0.62
C PHE A 185 18.36 20.95 -0.24
N ASP A 186 19.12 20.38 -1.18
CA ASP A 186 19.93 21.14 -2.14
C ASP A 186 19.11 21.46 -3.41
N PRO A 187 18.69 22.72 -3.62
CA PRO A 187 17.90 23.10 -4.78
C PRO A 187 18.71 23.10 -6.08
N ASN A 188 20.02 22.84 -6.07
CA ASN A 188 20.85 22.72 -7.27
C ASN A 188 21.15 21.26 -7.63
N ASN A 189 20.92 20.32 -6.71
CA ASN A 189 21.06 18.88 -6.93
C ASN A 189 19.80 18.12 -6.43
N PRO A 190 18.58 18.55 -6.85
CA PRO A 190 17.33 18.12 -6.24
C PRO A 190 17.09 16.62 -6.40
N CYS A 191 16.43 16.03 -5.41
CA CYS A 191 15.91 14.66 -5.49
C CYS A 191 14.55 14.54 -4.78
N ILE A 192 13.72 13.61 -5.27
CA ILE A 192 12.46 13.19 -4.67
C ILE A 192 12.54 11.69 -4.36
N VAL A 193 11.99 11.29 -3.22
CA VAL A 193 11.70 9.88 -2.91
C VAL A 193 10.19 9.77 -2.68
N THR A 194 9.51 8.78 -3.25
CA THR A 194 8.08 8.59 -2.93
C THR A 194 7.91 7.86 -1.60
N GLY A 195 6.73 7.98 -1.02
CA GLY A 195 6.32 7.30 0.21
C GLY A 195 4.84 6.92 0.16
N ALA A 196 4.41 6.21 -0.88
CA ALA A 196 3.04 5.68 -0.92
C ALA A 196 2.81 4.72 0.26
N SER A 197 1.70 4.86 0.98
CA SER A 197 1.50 4.16 2.26
C SER A 197 1.46 2.63 2.11
N SER A 198 1.90 1.91 3.16
CA SER A 198 1.82 0.45 3.21
C SER A 198 0.48 -0.02 3.82
N GLY A 199 -0.07 -1.15 3.37
CA GLY A 199 -1.41 -1.57 3.80
C GLY A 199 -2.47 -0.54 3.40
N SER A 200 -3.34 -0.16 4.35
CA SER A 200 -4.32 0.92 4.18
C SER A 200 -4.02 2.13 5.08
N ARG A 201 -2.76 2.25 5.53
CA ARG A 201 -2.34 3.31 6.45
C ARG A 201 -2.56 4.69 5.85
N GLY A 202 -2.72 5.69 6.72
CA GLY A 202 -2.73 7.10 6.35
C GLY A 202 -1.39 7.56 5.75
N VAL A 203 -1.29 8.84 5.42
CA VAL A 203 -0.19 9.41 4.63
C VAL A 203 1.21 9.18 5.23
N TYR A 204 1.34 9.06 6.56
CA TYR A 204 2.60 8.72 7.25
C TYR A 204 3.02 7.24 7.13
N GLY A 205 2.26 6.39 6.42
CA GLY A 205 2.44 4.94 6.38
C GLY A 205 3.70 4.40 5.68
N ALA A 206 4.60 5.27 5.22
CA ALA A 206 5.92 4.96 4.66
C ALA A 206 7.08 5.72 5.33
N ILE A 207 6.83 6.37 6.49
CA ILE A 207 7.79 7.26 7.17
C ILE A 207 9.11 6.55 7.53
N ALA A 208 9.08 5.29 7.96
CA ALA A 208 10.30 4.50 8.21
C ALA A 208 10.86 3.85 6.94
N THR A 209 9.99 3.38 6.03
CA THR A 209 10.38 2.44 4.97
C THR A 209 10.96 3.12 3.73
N ALA A 210 10.61 4.38 3.47
CA ALA A 210 11.20 5.22 2.43
C ALA A 210 11.49 6.66 2.93
N GLY A 211 10.64 7.19 3.82
CA GLY A 211 10.73 8.56 4.32
C GLY A 211 12.05 8.89 5.02
N GLU A 212 12.46 8.07 5.99
CA GLU A 212 13.73 8.22 6.71
C GLU A 212 14.92 8.31 5.75
N TRP A 213 14.99 7.40 4.78
CA TRP A 213 16.08 7.36 3.81
C TRP A 213 16.11 8.64 2.97
N GLY A 214 14.96 9.07 2.44
CA GLY A 214 14.87 10.28 1.60
C GLY A 214 15.23 11.55 2.36
N LEU A 215 14.69 11.74 3.56
CA LEU A 215 14.97 12.91 4.41
C LEU A 215 16.46 12.98 4.81
N LYS A 216 17.08 11.84 5.16
CA LYS A 216 18.51 11.78 5.50
C LYS A 216 19.43 12.09 4.31
N HIS A 217 18.99 11.78 3.09
CA HIS A 217 19.71 12.12 1.85
C HIS A 217 19.44 13.55 1.36
N GLY A 218 18.67 14.35 2.10
CA GLY A 218 18.30 15.71 1.70
C GLY A 218 17.34 15.76 0.52
N CYS A 219 16.62 14.66 0.24
CA CYS A 219 15.57 14.65 -0.77
C CYS A 219 14.25 15.14 -0.18
N ALA A 220 13.40 15.73 -1.03
CA ALA A 220 12.00 15.89 -0.69
C ALA A 220 11.32 14.51 -0.70
N VAL A 221 10.36 14.28 0.18
CA VAL A 221 9.62 13.00 0.21
C VAL A 221 8.15 13.23 -0.11
N ALA A 222 7.66 12.53 -1.14
CA ALA A 222 6.32 12.64 -1.70
C ALA A 222 5.45 11.44 -1.29
N TYR A 223 4.62 11.64 -0.27
CA TYR A 223 3.75 10.60 0.31
C TYR A 223 2.32 10.68 -0.23
N THR A 224 1.63 9.55 -0.20
CA THR A 224 0.20 9.44 -0.50
C THR A 224 -0.44 8.30 0.30
N ASP A 225 -1.68 8.50 0.76
CA ASP A 225 -2.51 7.43 1.34
C ASP A 225 -3.13 6.50 0.26
N LYS A 226 -2.84 6.79 -1.01
CA LYS A 226 -3.22 6.07 -2.23
C LYS A 226 -4.70 5.69 -2.27
N GLY A 227 -5.56 6.55 -1.70
CA GLY A 227 -7.01 6.39 -1.68
C GLY A 227 -7.53 5.39 -0.65
N SER A 228 -6.64 4.77 0.14
CA SER A 228 -7.00 3.77 1.15
C SER A 228 -7.26 4.40 2.52
N GLY A 229 -6.27 5.10 3.09
CA GLY A 229 -6.43 6.13 4.12
C GLY A 229 -6.99 5.74 5.50
N MET A 230 -6.73 6.61 6.49
CA MET A 230 -7.38 6.55 7.81
C MET A 230 -8.74 7.27 7.85
N GLY A 231 -9.62 6.89 6.93
CA GLY A 231 -10.98 7.44 6.85
C GLY A 231 -12.00 6.53 7.55
N VAL A 232 -12.57 6.98 8.67
CA VAL A 232 -13.63 6.28 9.41
C VAL A 232 -14.85 7.16 9.60
N ASP A 233 -15.98 6.70 9.08
CA ASP A 233 -17.31 7.26 9.25
C ASP A 233 -18.09 6.47 10.32
N ASP A 234 -18.44 7.15 11.41
CA ASP A 234 -19.35 6.64 12.45
C ASP A 234 -20.77 6.97 12.04
N LEU A 235 -21.43 5.99 11.41
CA LEU A 235 -22.75 6.18 10.81
C LEU A 235 -23.82 6.52 11.85
N GLN A 236 -23.65 6.02 13.08
CA GLN A 236 -24.58 6.21 14.18
C GLN A 236 -24.53 7.63 14.73
N ASN A 237 -23.32 8.16 14.91
CA ASN A 237 -23.08 9.50 15.47
C ASN A 237 -22.82 10.58 14.41
N ASN A 238 -22.80 10.20 13.13
CA ASN A 238 -22.53 11.08 11.97
C ASN A 238 -21.16 11.78 12.01
N THR A 239 -20.11 11.11 12.49
CA THR A 239 -18.76 11.75 12.56
C THR A 239 -17.77 11.12 11.61
N VAL A 240 -16.83 11.93 11.11
CA VAL A 240 -15.78 11.53 10.14
C VAL A 240 -14.42 12.05 10.57
N ASN A 241 -13.33 11.47 10.06
CA ASN A 241 -11.99 12.05 10.19
C ASN A 241 -11.76 13.14 9.14
N ARG A 242 -11.09 14.23 9.52
CA ARG A 242 -10.49 15.19 8.59
C ARG A 242 -9.08 14.79 8.18
N MET A 243 -8.49 15.52 7.23
CA MET A 243 -7.13 15.29 6.70
C MET A 243 -6.05 15.33 7.79
N ASP A 244 -6.21 16.24 8.76
CA ASP A 244 -5.32 16.49 9.88
C ASP A 244 -5.53 15.53 11.07
N GLY A 245 -6.59 14.70 11.02
CA GLY A 245 -6.89 13.63 11.97
C GLY A 245 -8.08 13.82 12.90
N PRO A 246 -8.35 15.02 13.47
CA PRO A 246 -9.52 15.27 14.31
C PRO A 246 -10.83 14.84 13.67
N ARG A 247 -11.80 14.52 14.53
CA ARG A 247 -13.14 14.13 14.12
C ARG A 247 -14.09 15.32 14.14
N ASP A 248 -14.99 15.35 13.18
CA ASP A 248 -15.98 16.40 12.97
C ASP A 248 -17.32 15.76 12.57
N ASP A 249 -18.43 16.50 12.59
CA ASP A 249 -19.69 16.03 11.99
C ASP A 249 -19.53 15.90 10.46
N ALA A 250 -20.12 14.87 9.85
CA ALA A 250 -19.98 14.57 8.43
C ALA A 250 -20.56 15.65 7.51
N ALA A 251 -21.61 16.35 7.94
CA ALA A 251 -22.20 17.47 7.19
C ALA A 251 -21.36 18.75 7.33
N ASP A 252 -20.84 19.03 8.52
CA ASP A 252 -19.98 20.19 8.77
C ASP A 252 -18.59 20.03 8.11
N ALA A 253 -18.02 18.82 8.13
CA ALA A 253 -16.78 18.51 7.42
C ALA A 253 -16.91 18.66 5.90
N GLY A 254 -18.05 18.25 5.33
CA GLY A 254 -18.33 18.35 3.90
C GLY A 254 -17.19 17.81 3.04
N THR A 255 -16.66 18.63 2.13
CA THR A 255 -15.54 18.28 1.24
C THR A 255 -14.18 18.16 1.94
N THR A 256 -14.07 18.52 3.22
CA THR A 256 -12.83 18.37 4.01
C THR A 256 -12.74 17.02 4.75
N SER A 257 -13.82 16.23 4.73
CA SER A 257 -13.83 14.84 5.21
C SER A 257 -12.83 13.97 4.44
N ASN A 258 -12.04 13.16 5.14
CA ASN A 258 -11.16 12.17 4.48
C ASN A 258 -11.98 11.06 3.82
N PHE A 259 -13.14 10.73 4.40
CA PHE A 259 -14.11 9.78 3.88
C PHE A 259 -15.46 9.91 4.59
N THR A 260 -16.51 10.01 3.80
CA THR A 260 -17.91 9.87 4.23
C THR A 260 -18.56 8.80 3.37
N ALA A 261 -19.33 7.88 3.97
CA ALA A 261 -20.04 6.85 3.22
C ALA A 261 -21.09 7.48 2.29
N ASN A 262 -21.19 7.01 1.06
CA ASN A 262 -22.18 7.49 0.08
C ASN A 262 -23.59 6.99 0.45
N LEU A 263 -24.20 7.63 1.44
CA LEU A 263 -25.56 7.44 1.94
C LEU A 263 -26.27 8.79 1.98
N SER A 264 -27.58 8.81 1.72
CA SER A 264 -28.44 9.93 2.11
C SER A 264 -28.71 9.89 3.62
N ASP A 265 -29.14 11.00 4.24
CA ASP A 265 -29.58 10.96 5.65
C ASP A 265 -30.70 9.96 5.91
N ALA A 266 -31.62 9.81 4.95
CA ALA A 266 -32.69 8.82 5.02
C ALA A 266 -32.15 7.38 4.95
N ASP A 267 -31.19 7.11 4.05
CA ASP A 267 -30.50 5.81 3.94
C ASP A 267 -29.71 5.50 5.21
N ARG A 268 -29.00 6.49 5.78
CA ARG A 268 -28.22 6.34 7.01
C ARG A 268 -29.13 6.09 8.22
N ALA A 269 -30.23 6.81 8.34
CA ALA A 269 -31.22 6.57 9.40
C ALA A 269 -31.89 5.19 9.30
N ALA A 270 -32.28 4.77 8.09
CA ALA A 270 -32.79 3.43 7.84
C ALA A 270 -31.74 2.34 8.13
N PHE A 271 -30.49 2.56 7.71
CA PHE A 271 -29.38 1.65 7.97
C PHE A 271 -29.10 1.51 9.46
N ASN A 272 -29.01 2.61 10.22
CA ASN A 272 -28.80 2.58 11.68
C ASN A 272 -29.96 1.90 12.43
N THR A 273 -31.19 2.01 11.92
CA THR A 273 -32.37 1.31 12.48
C THR A 273 -32.26 -0.21 12.32
N ALA A 274 -31.67 -0.69 11.22
CA ALA A 274 -31.47 -2.12 10.95
C ALA A 274 -30.13 -2.66 11.48
N ASN A 275 -29.09 -1.82 11.56
CA ASN A 275 -27.70 -2.16 11.85
C ASN A 275 -27.08 -1.08 12.75
N ALA A 276 -27.54 -0.97 14.00
CA ALA A 276 -27.04 0.02 14.95
C ALA A 276 -25.52 -0.14 15.22
N TYR A 277 -24.84 0.96 15.59
CA TYR A 277 -23.44 0.95 16.05
C TYR A 277 -22.42 0.43 15.02
N ARG A 278 -22.59 0.78 13.74
CA ARG A 278 -21.68 0.39 12.65
C ARG A 278 -20.82 1.53 12.14
N PHE A 279 -19.62 1.17 11.69
CA PHE A 279 -18.68 2.06 11.02
C PHE A 279 -18.59 1.74 9.52
N ALA A 280 -18.36 2.78 8.72
CA ALA A 280 -17.79 2.62 7.39
C ALA A 280 -16.30 3.03 7.39
N VAL A 281 -15.48 2.31 6.63
CA VAL A 281 -14.04 2.54 6.53
C VAL A 281 -13.68 2.74 5.06
N LYS A 282 -12.87 3.77 4.76
CA LYS A 282 -12.63 4.28 3.40
C LYS A 282 -12.26 3.20 2.39
N HIS A 283 -11.23 2.39 2.68
CA HIS A 283 -10.78 1.36 1.75
C HIS A 283 -11.89 0.33 1.43
N ALA A 284 -12.67 -0.10 2.42
CA ALA A 284 -13.76 -1.05 2.19
C ALA A 284 -14.99 -0.42 1.52
N HIS A 285 -15.46 0.74 2.00
CA HIS A 285 -16.82 1.22 1.76
C HIS A 285 -16.94 2.52 0.94
N SER A 286 -15.82 3.00 0.37
CA SER A 286 -15.82 4.12 -0.58
C SER A 286 -16.54 3.83 -1.90
N GLN A 287 -16.87 2.57 -2.20
CA GLN A 287 -17.33 2.09 -3.52
C GLN A 287 -16.31 2.38 -4.64
N GLN A 288 -15.06 2.64 -4.26
CA GLN A 288 -13.91 2.74 -5.16
C GLN A 288 -13.07 1.47 -5.10
N ASN A 289 -12.29 1.24 -6.16
CA ASN A 289 -11.22 0.25 -6.16
C ASN A 289 -9.89 1.04 -6.24
N PRO A 290 -9.34 1.52 -5.10
CA PRO A 290 -8.23 2.47 -5.11
C PRO A 290 -6.96 1.91 -5.77
N GLU A 291 -6.79 0.58 -5.79
CA GLU A 291 -5.63 -0.08 -6.40
C GLU A 291 -5.52 0.09 -7.92
N VAL A 292 -6.63 0.37 -8.59
CA VAL A 292 -6.61 0.73 -10.03
C VAL A 292 -5.81 2.02 -10.25
N ASP A 293 -5.95 2.97 -9.33
CA ASP A 293 -5.41 4.33 -9.42
C ASP A 293 -4.14 4.54 -8.54
N TRP A 294 -3.60 3.52 -7.87
CA TRP A 294 -2.39 3.65 -7.02
C TRP A 294 -1.20 4.26 -7.77
N GLY A 295 -0.94 3.86 -9.01
CA GLY A 295 0.12 4.43 -9.85
C GLY A 295 -0.10 5.92 -10.10
N LYS A 296 -1.30 6.29 -10.57
CA LYS A 296 -1.76 7.68 -10.73
C LYS A 296 -1.60 8.51 -9.45
N TYR A 297 -2.08 8.04 -8.29
CA TYR A 297 -1.95 8.77 -7.02
C TYR A 297 -0.49 8.94 -6.56
N THR A 298 0.40 8.03 -6.97
CA THR A 298 1.85 8.16 -6.72
C THR A 298 2.48 9.21 -7.66
N LEU A 299 2.09 9.22 -8.94
CA LEU A 299 2.52 10.24 -9.91
C LEU A 299 2.00 11.64 -9.53
N HIS A 300 0.74 11.74 -9.09
CA HIS A 300 0.15 12.97 -8.57
C HIS A 300 0.89 13.50 -7.32
N ALA A 301 1.33 12.61 -6.42
CA ALA A 301 2.16 13.01 -5.27
C ALA A 301 3.54 13.54 -5.71
N ILE A 302 4.15 12.97 -6.76
CA ILE A 302 5.39 13.50 -7.35
C ILE A 302 5.12 14.88 -7.96
N GLU A 303 4.07 15.05 -8.77
CA GLU A 303 3.73 16.35 -9.38
C GLU A 303 3.42 17.42 -8.32
N PHE A 304 2.75 17.06 -7.23
CA PHE A 304 2.54 17.94 -6.07
C PHE A 304 3.87 18.30 -5.38
N ALA A 305 4.84 17.39 -5.30
CA ALA A 305 6.19 17.70 -4.81
C ALA A 305 6.93 18.68 -5.74
N TYR A 306 6.80 18.56 -7.05
CA TYR A 306 7.32 19.56 -8.00
C TYR A 306 6.66 20.94 -7.79
N TYR A 307 5.34 20.98 -7.56
CA TYR A 307 4.64 22.23 -7.21
C TYR A 307 5.20 22.85 -5.90
N VAL A 308 5.35 22.06 -4.84
CA VAL A 308 5.90 22.53 -3.55
C VAL A 308 7.33 23.03 -3.69
N LEU A 309 8.20 22.29 -4.40
CA LEU A 309 9.59 22.67 -4.63
C LEU A 309 9.71 23.93 -5.51
N ASN A 310 8.85 24.11 -6.50
CA ASN A 310 8.76 25.35 -7.26
C ASN A 310 8.17 26.51 -6.41
N GLN A 311 7.26 26.24 -5.48
CA GLN A 311 6.73 27.26 -4.57
C GLN A 311 7.77 27.72 -3.53
N LYS A 312 8.75 26.86 -3.19
CA LYS A 312 9.85 27.18 -2.27
C LYS A 312 11.07 27.80 -2.98
N TYR A 313 11.46 27.27 -4.14
CA TYR A 313 12.72 27.60 -4.82
C TYR A 313 12.56 28.25 -6.21
N GLY A 314 11.33 28.42 -6.70
CA GLY A 314 11.02 29.11 -7.95
C GLY A 314 11.17 30.62 -7.87
N THR A 315 11.26 31.26 -9.04
CA THR A 315 11.46 32.71 -9.17
C THR A 315 10.22 33.45 -8.66
N ALA A 316 10.39 34.26 -7.61
CA ALA A 316 9.34 35.12 -7.09
C ALA A 316 9.10 36.32 -8.03
N PRO A 317 7.84 36.71 -8.29
CA PRO A 317 7.52 38.05 -8.79
C PRO A 317 8.06 39.14 -7.86
N ALA A 318 8.35 40.32 -8.40
CA ALA A 318 9.06 41.40 -7.68
C ALA A 318 8.38 41.85 -6.37
N ASP A 319 7.05 41.73 -6.28
CA ASP A 319 6.22 42.20 -5.16
C ASP A 319 5.58 41.03 -4.37
N ALA A 320 6.15 39.83 -4.42
CA ALA A 320 5.50 38.60 -3.96
C ALA A 320 5.48 38.40 -2.43
N GLY A 321 4.28 38.22 -1.87
CA GLY A 321 4.07 37.50 -0.60
C GLY A 321 4.18 35.97 -0.75
N PRO A 322 4.09 35.19 0.35
CA PRO A 322 4.37 33.75 0.33
C PRO A 322 3.45 32.92 -0.59
N ASN A 323 2.21 33.39 -0.82
CA ASN A 323 1.16 32.68 -1.55
C ASN A 323 1.02 33.12 -3.02
N VAL A 324 2.01 33.86 -3.57
CA VAL A 324 1.99 34.28 -4.98
C VAL A 324 2.54 33.17 -5.86
N GLU A 325 1.92 32.96 -7.02
CA GLU A 325 2.37 32.02 -8.05
C GLU A 325 3.78 32.37 -8.53
N ARG A 326 4.69 31.38 -8.49
CA ARG A 326 6.10 31.56 -8.86
C ARG A 326 6.40 31.13 -10.28
N GLY A 327 7.50 31.61 -10.85
CA GLY A 327 8.08 30.97 -12.04
C GLY A 327 8.65 29.60 -11.69
N ARG A 328 8.42 28.58 -12.52
CA ARG A 328 8.99 27.24 -12.31
C ARG A 328 10.52 27.28 -12.40
N LYS A 329 11.16 26.50 -11.52
CA LYS A 329 12.59 26.18 -11.56
C LYS A 329 12.81 24.75 -12.07
N TYR A 330 11.90 23.84 -11.73
CA TYR A 330 11.96 22.42 -12.08
C TYR A 330 10.75 22.03 -12.94
N HIS A 331 11.01 21.24 -13.98
CA HIS A 331 10.02 20.65 -14.89
C HIS A 331 10.07 19.12 -14.85
N ALA A 332 9.05 18.46 -15.40
CA ALA A 332 8.98 17.00 -15.50
C ALA A 332 10.30 16.36 -15.97
N GLY A 333 10.72 15.32 -15.26
CA GLY A 333 11.97 14.58 -15.51
C GLY A 333 13.28 15.31 -15.14
N GLN A 334 13.25 16.52 -14.58
CA GLN A 334 14.47 17.24 -14.19
C GLN A 334 14.94 16.97 -12.76
N ILE A 335 14.08 16.46 -11.88
CA ILE A 335 14.45 16.03 -10.53
C ILE A 335 14.65 14.52 -10.53
N LEU A 336 15.77 14.05 -9.98
CA LEU A 336 16.01 12.64 -9.74
C LEU A 336 14.94 12.11 -8.78
N THR A 337 14.08 11.22 -9.26
CA THR A 337 12.98 10.67 -8.47
C THR A 337 13.15 9.17 -8.30
N ILE A 338 13.25 8.70 -7.06
CA ILE A 338 13.18 7.27 -6.74
C ILE A 338 11.76 6.95 -6.27
N ALA A 339 11.03 6.17 -7.06
CA ALA A 339 9.74 5.63 -6.62
C ALA A 339 10.00 4.46 -5.66
N ALA A 340 9.74 4.67 -4.39
CA ALA A 340 9.96 3.70 -3.33
C ALA A 340 8.80 3.60 -2.35
N SER A 341 8.64 2.41 -1.78
CA SER A 341 7.94 2.06 -0.53
C SER A 341 7.96 0.52 -0.40
N VAL A 342 7.10 -0.05 0.44
CA VAL A 342 6.98 -1.49 0.67
C VAL A 342 5.51 -1.95 0.67
N SER A 343 5.24 -3.25 0.55
CA SER A 343 3.88 -3.81 0.60
C SER A 343 3.00 -3.17 -0.50
N ASN A 344 1.76 -2.76 -0.19
CA ASN A 344 0.93 -1.97 -1.11
C ASN A 344 1.63 -0.74 -1.71
N GLY A 345 2.48 -0.06 -0.93
CA GLY A 345 3.22 1.11 -1.40
C GLY A 345 4.27 0.74 -2.45
N GLY A 346 4.84 -0.47 -2.33
CA GLY A 346 5.68 -1.07 -3.36
C GLY A 346 4.88 -1.34 -4.64
N GLY A 347 3.71 -1.97 -4.51
CA GLY A 347 2.76 -2.15 -5.63
C GLY A 347 2.35 -0.83 -6.30
N SER A 348 2.17 0.23 -5.50
CA SER A 348 1.88 1.59 -5.93
C SER A 348 3.03 2.20 -6.74
N SER A 349 4.27 2.01 -6.30
CA SER A 349 5.48 2.48 -7.00
C SER A 349 5.71 1.71 -8.31
N LEU A 350 5.45 0.39 -8.34
CA LEU A 350 5.47 -0.39 -9.58
C LEU A 350 4.38 0.08 -10.54
N ALA A 351 3.14 0.25 -10.07
CA ALA A 351 2.04 0.78 -10.90
C ALA A 351 2.37 2.18 -11.47
N ALA A 352 3.05 3.03 -10.70
CA ALA A 352 3.45 4.36 -11.11
C ALA A 352 4.43 4.31 -12.29
N VAL A 353 5.48 3.48 -12.22
CA VAL A 353 6.46 3.38 -13.32
C VAL A 353 5.87 2.76 -14.59
N GLU A 354 4.89 1.84 -14.49
CA GLU A 354 4.20 1.33 -15.69
C GLU A 354 3.35 2.42 -16.39
N GLN A 355 2.92 3.44 -15.64
CA GLN A 355 2.02 4.51 -16.05
C GLN A 355 2.74 5.85 -16.36
N ASP A 356 4.04 5.96 -16.10
CA ASP A 356 4.81 7.21 -16.15
C ASP A 356 5.13 7.70 -17.58
N SER A 357 4.10 8.15 -18.28
CA SER A 357 4.18 8.72 -19.63
C SER A 357 4.89 10.09 -19.70
N GLN A 358 5.26 10.69 -18.57
CA GLN A 358 5.90 12.01 -18.48
C GLN A 358 7.35 11.94 -17.95
N HIS A 359 7.86 10.73 -17.66
CA HIS A 359 9.21 10.48 -17.18
C HIS A 359 9.53 11.20 -15.86
N TRP A 360 8.58 11.22 -14.94
CA TRP A 360 8.78 11.71 -13.57
C TRP A 360 9.76 10.85 -12.77
N ILE A 361 9.78 9.53 -12.99
CA ILE A 361 10.50 8.53 -12.21
C ILE A 361 11.83 8.18 -12.87
N SER A 362 12.92 8.24 -12.09
CA SER A 362 14.29 7.92 -12.54
C SER A 362 14.71 6.50 -12.18
N GLY A 363 14.15 5.93 -11.12
CA GLY A 363 14.40 4.56 -10.67
C GLY A 363 13.38 4.10 -9.64
N VAL A 364 13.32 2.79 -9.38
CA VAL A 364 12.32 2.17 -8.49
C VAL A 364 12.99 1.24 -7.49
N VAL A 365 12.63 1.33 -6.21
CA VAL A 365 13.07 0.37 -5.17
C VAL A 365 11.89 -0.01 -4.30
N VAL A 366 11.49 -1.28 -4.34
CA VAL A 366 10.32 -1.75 -3.61
C VAL A 366 10.64 -2.97 -2.76
N GLY A 367 10.26 -2.90 -1.50
CA GLY A 367 10.20 -4.06 -0.62
C GLY A 367 8.85 -4.77 -0.79
N GLU A 368 8.85 -6.10 -0.74
CA GLU A 368 7.67 -6.96 -0.56
C GLU A 368 6.38 -6.50 -1.32
N PRO A 369 6.48 -6.10 -2.59
CA PRO A 369 5.40 -5.38 -3.28
C PRO A 369 4.15 -6.24 -3.40
N GLU A 370 3.03 -5.73 -2.90
CA GLU A 370 1.72 -6.33 -3.17
C GLU A 370 1.32 -5.95 -4.61
N VAL A 371 1.26 -6.95 -5.48
CA VAL A 371 1.04 -6.75 -6.91
C VAL A 371 0.32 -7.95 -7.52
N GLN A 372 -0.72 -7.69 -8.31
CA GLN A 372 -1.50 -8.73 -8.97
C GLN A 372 -0.98 -8.95 -10.41
N MET A 373 -0.56 -10.17 -10.73
CA MET A 373 -0.01 -10.52 -12.04
C MET A 373 -0.96 -11.40 -12.86
N HIS A 374 -0.78 -11.43 -14.18
CA HIS A 374 -1.61 -12.22 -15.09
C HIS A 374 -1.26 -13.73 -15.07
N GLY A 375 -1.53 -14.39 -13.94
CA GLY A 375 -1.60 -15.85 -13.77
C GLY A 375 -0.29 -16.58 -13.39
N ALA A 376 -0.23 -17.13 -12.17
CA ALA A 376 0.67 -18.21 -11.73
C ALA A 376 0.21 -18.82 -10.38
N SER A 377 0.57 -20.08 -10.07
CA SER A 377 0.47 -20.74 -8.74
C SER A 377 1.34 -22.01 -8.69
N VAL A 378 2.20 -22.23 -7.66
CA VAL A 378 3.04 -23.45 -7.44
C VAL A 378 3.30 -23.72 -5.92
N TYR A 379 3.74 -24.92 -5.51
CA TYR A 379 3.56 -25.58 -4.19
C TYR A 379 4.88 -25.97 -3.43
N ALA A 380 4.88 -26.01 -2.07
CA ALA A 380 5.56 -27.00 -1.17
C ALA A 380 5.34 -26.69 0.35
N GLY A 381 5.51 -27.63 1.31
CA GLY A 381 5.11 -27.40 2.74
C GLY A 381 5.72 -28.22 3.91
N THR A 382 5.48 -27.79 5.18
CA THR A 382 5.09 -28.59 6.40
C THR A 382 5.06 -27.83 7.77
N THR A 383 4.00 -28.07 8.55
CA THR A 383 3.81 -27.95 10.04
C THR A 383 4.02 -26.61 10.81
N MET A 384 3.00 -26.25 11.61
CA MET A 384 2.95 -25.04 12.48
C MET A 384 3.52 -25.23 13.91
N ASN A 385 3.88 -24.12 14.57
CA ASN A 385 4.29 -24.07 15.99
C ASN A 385 3.45 -23.05 16.80
N THR A 386 3.31 -23.26 18.11
CA THR A 386 2.39 -22.51 18.99
C THR A 386 3.04 -21.28 19.64
N GLY A 387 2.62 -20.09 19.25
CA GLY A 387 2.90 -18.80 19.90
C GLY A 387 1.67 -18.21 20.60
N PRO A 388 1.78 -17.05 21.29
CA PRO A 388 0.67 -16.44 22.04
C PRO A 388 -0.49 -15.94 21.17
N PHE A 389 -0.26 -15.76 19.87
CA PHE A 389 -1.29 -15.42 18.87
C PHE A 389 -1.83 -16.65 18.12
N SER A 390 -1.46 -17.87 18.52
CA SER A 390 -2.00 -19.09 17.92
C SER A 390 -3.42 -19.36 18.40
N PRO A 391 -4.35 -19.78 17.52
CA PRO A 391 -5.65 -20.31 17.92
C PRO A 391 -5.54 -21.42 18.96
N THR A 392 -6.50 -21.50 19.88
CA THR A 392 -6.55 -22.58 20.88
C THR A 392 -6.85 -23.93 20.21
N THR A 393 -6.42 -25.04 20.80
CA THR A 393 -6.69 -26.39 20.27
C THR A 393 -8.19 -26.64 20.04
N THR A 394 -9.04 -26.11 20.94
CA THR A 394 -10.50 -26.16 20.79
C THR A 394 -10.96 -25.42 19.54
N LEU A 395 -10.47 -24.19 19.33
CA LEU A 395 -10.83 -23.37 18.16
C LEU A 395 -10.33 -24.01 16.85
N ILE A 396 -9.11 -24.55 16.84
CA ILE A 396 -8.58 -25.32 15.69
C ILE A 396 -9.49 -26.51 15.37
N THR A 397 -9.89 -27.27 16.39
CA THR A 397 -10.77 -28.43 16.23
C THR A 397 -12.13 -28.03 15.66
N SER A 398 -12.77 -26.98 16.20
CA SER A 398 -14.02 -26.44 15.67
C SER A 398 -13.88 -25.94 14.23
N ARG A 399 -12.79 -25.22 13.91
CA ARG A 399 -12.50 -24.71 12.56
C ARG A 399 -12.33 -25.82 11.54
N CYS A 400 -11.54 -26.85 11.87
CA CYS A 400 -11.32 -28.02 11.03
C CYS A 400 -12.62 -28.81 10.82
N ALA A 401 -13.43 -28.98 11.87
CA ALA A 401 -14.76 -29.60 11.77
C ALA A 401 -15.73 -28.79 10.89
N GLY A 402 -15.75 -27.46 11.01
CA GLY A 402 -16.57 -26.56 10.18
C GLY A 402 -16.15 -26.58 8.71
N LEU A 403 -14.85 -26.52 8.43
CA LEU A 403 -14.30 -26.69 7.07
C LEU A 403 -14.68 -28.05 6.47
N LYS A 404 -14.62 -29.13 7.25
CA LYS A 404 -15.05 -30.47 6.85
C LYS A 404 -16.56 -30.54 6.60
N ALA A 405 -17.39 -29.92 7.45
CA ALA A 405 -18.84 -29.87 7.30
C ALA A 405 -19.26 -29.13 6.02
N LYS A 406 -18.52 -28.08 5.64
CA LYS A 406 -18.65 -27.37 4.35
C LYS A 406 -18.03 -28.10 3.15
N GLY A 407 -17.46 -29.29 3.34
CA GLY A 407 -16.79 -30.05 2.28
C GLY A 407 -15.50 -29.42 1.75
N LEU A 408 -14.96 -28.39 2.42
CA LEU A 408 -13.69 -27.75 2.07
C LEU A 408 -12.47 -28.60 2.46
N LEU A 409 -12.68 -29.55 3.37
CA LEU A 409 -11.72 -30.60 3.74
C LEU A 409 -12.35 -31.99 3.59
N THR A 410 -11.51 -32.99 3.34
CA THR A 410 -11.89 -34.39 3.13
C THR A 410 -11.45 -35.28 4.28
N ALA A 411 -10.38 -34.95 5.00
CA ALA A 411 -9.86 -35.68 6.15
C ALA A 411 -10.86 -35.79 7.33
N THR A 412 -10.68 -36.83 8.16
CA THR A 412 -11.60 -37.19 9.26
C THR A 412 -11.02 -37.02 10.66
N THR A 413 -9.71 -36.83 10.80
CA THR A 413 -9.04 -36.53 12.08
C THR A 413 -8.57 -35.08 12.07
N GLN A 414 -8.55 -34.42 13.25
CA GLN A 414 -8.17 -33.00 13.32
C GLN A 414 -6.75 -32.74 12.80
N GLN A 415 -5.78 -33.61 13.11
CA GLN A 415 -4.42 -33.47 12.59
C GLN A 415 -4.40 -33.52 11.05
N ALA A 416 -5.00 -34.55 10.45
CA ALA A 416 -5.03 -34.68 8.99
C ALA A 416 -5.85 -33.57 8.31
N GLN A 417 -6.83 -32.97 9.01
CA GLN A 417 -7.56 -31.77 8.55
C GLN A 417 -6.67 -30.52 8.59
N SER A 418 -5.81 -30.36 9.60
CA SER A 418 -4.81 -29.29 9.62
C SER A 418 -3.75 -29.48 8.55
N ASP A 419 -3.28 -30.71 8.32
CA ASP A 419 -2.32 -31.04 7.27
C ASP A 419 -2.91 -30.82 5.87
N GLU A 420 -4.17 -31.20 5.63
CA GLU A 420 -4.90 -30.93 4.38
C GLU A 420 -5.16 -29.43 4.17
N ALA A 421 -5.50 -28.68 5.23
CA ALA A 421 -5.70 -27.24 5.15
C ALA A 421 -4.40 -26.49 4.84
N LEU A 422 -3.28 -26.95 5.41
CA LEU A 422 -1.96 -26.41 5.13
C LEU A 422 -1.53 -26.75 3.70
N GLN A 423 -1.68 -28.01 3.27
CA GLN A 423 -1.43 -28.42 1.89
C GLN A 423 -2.21 -27.51 0.91
N LYS A 424 -3.47 -27.17 1.20
CA LYS A 424 -4.31 -26.26 0.40
C LYS A 424 -3.79 -24.83 0.29
N LEU A 425 -3.01 -24.35 1.26
CA LEU A 425 -2.28 -23.07 1.14
C LEU A 425 -1.12 -23.22 0.16
N HIS A 426 -0.40 -24.34 0.19
CA HIS A 426 0.66 -24.63 -0.79
C HIS A 426 0.09 -24.80 -2.21
N GLU A 427 -1.07 -25.45 -2.39
CA GLU A 427 -1.77 -25.49 -3.69
C GLU A 427 -2.18 -24.08 -4.17
N ALA A 428 -2.37 -23.14 -3.24
CA ALA A 428 -2.72 -21.75 -3.52
C ALA A 428 -1.50 -20.83 -3.73
N GLY A 429 -0.26 -21.32 -3.65
CA GLY A 429 0.95 -20.55 -3.97
C GLY A 429 1.80 -20.08 -2.78
N TYR A 430 1.48 -20.48 -1.54
CA TYR A 430 2.32 -20.21 -0.37
C TYR A 430 3.53 -21.15 -0.32
N GLU A 431 4.66 -20.65 0.22
CA GLU A 431 5.92 -21.39 0.37
C GLU A 431 6.01 -22.06 1.75
N ALA A 432 6.72 -23.20 1.85
CA ALA A 432 6.99 -23.90 3.11
C ALA A 432 7.69 -23.00 4.16
N ASP A 433 8.53 -22.07 3.72
CA ASP A 433 9.18 -21.06 4.57
C ASP A 433 8.19 -20.16 5.33
N SER A 434 6.93 -20.09 4.88
CA SER A 434 5.87 -19.22 5.41
C SER A 434 4.93 -19.94 6.42
N ASP A 435 5.02 -21.28 6.53
CA ASP A 435 4.08 -22.12 7.31
C ASP A 435 3.95 -21.70 8.79
N LEU A 436 5.06 -21.30 9.40
CA LEU A 436 5.12 -20.87 10.81
C LEU A 436 4.47 -19.49 11.07
N LEU A 437 4.07 -18.77 10.01
CA LEU A 437 3.45 -17.47 10.09
C LEU A 437 1.92 -17.51 9.97
N HIS A 438 1.33 -18.52 9.31
CA HIS A 438 -0.12 -18.56 9.07
C HIS A 438 -0.95 -18.50 10.36
N ALA A 439 -0.53 -19.20 11.43
CA ALA A 439 -1.23 -19.16 12.72
C ALA A 439 -1.27 -17.75 13.32
N THR A 440 -0.16 -17.01 13.26
CA THR A 440 -0.08 -15.67 13.84
C THR A 440 -0.78 -14.65 12.93
N HIS A 441 -0.65 -14.77 11.62
CA HIS A 441 -1.34 -13.89 10.65
C HIS A 441 -2.87 -14.07 10.68
N PHE A 442 -3.36 -15.26 11.02
CA PHE A 442 -4.77 -15.45 11.33
C PHE A 442 -5.16 -14.83 12.68
N GLY A 443 -4.40 -15.12 13.75
CA GLY A 443 -4.69 -14.66 15.11
C GLY A 443 -4.60 -13.15 15.30
N THR A 444 -3.65 -12.48 14.64
CA THR A 444 -3.50 -11.01 14.62
C THR A 444 -4.39 -10.31 13.59
N TYR A 445 -5.29 -11.05 12.94
CA TYR A 445 -6.15 -10.63 11.83
C TYR A 445 -5.47 -10.22 10.51
N ALA A 446 -4.14 -10.24 10.41
CA ALA A 446 -3.41 -9.83 9.20
C ALA A 446 -3.98 -10.43 7.90
N THR A 447 -4.31 -11.73 7.88
CA THR A 447 -4.97 -12.36 6.72
C THR A 447 -6.48 -12.08 6.60
N PRO A 448 -7.35 -12.40 7.59
CA PRO A 448 -8.81 -12.24 7.42
C PRO A 448 -9.26 -10.78 7.24
N ALA A 449 -8.56 -9.82 7.83
CA ALA A 449 -8.87 -8.39 7.70
C ALA A 449 -8.57 -7.85 6.30
N VAL A 450 -7.43 -8.25 5.72
CA VAL A 450 -7.08 -7.97 4.32
C VAL A 450 -8.12 -8.59 3.38
N ALA A 451 -8.43 -9.89 3.57
CA ALA A 451 -9.40 -10.60 2.74
C ALA A 451 -10.78 -9.91 2.70
N LEU A 452 -11.31 -9.49 3.87
CA LEU A 452 -12.59 -8.77 3.93
C LEU A 452 -12.51 -7.36 3.32
N THR A 453 -11.47 -6.59 3.64
CA THR A 453 -11.35 -5.20 3.22
C THR A 453 -11.21 -5.10 1.70
N TYR A 454 -10.34 -5.92 1.11
CA TYR A 454 -10.15 -5.98 -0.34
C TYR A 454 -11.36 -6.58 -1.07
N ALA A 455 -12.06 -7.57 -0.49
CA ALA A 455 -13.29 -8.09 -1.10
C ALA A 455 -14.35 -6.99 -1.26
N ASN A 456 -14.49 -6.10 -0.27
CA ASN A 456 -15.37 -4.93 -0.37
C ASN A 456 -14.86 -3.91 -1.41
N ALA A 457 -13.57 -3.57 -1.39
CA ALA A 457 -12.97 -2.63 -2.35
C ALA A 457 -13.11 -3.09 -3.81
N TYR A 458 -12.73 -4.33 -4.11
CA TYR A 458 -12.81 -4.92 -5.44
C TYR A 458 -14.25 -5.09 -5.92
N ALA A 459 -15.18 -5.48 -5.02
CA ALA A 459 -16.61 -5.53 -5.35
C ALA A 459 -17.26 -4.14 -5.43
N ARG A 460 -16.54 -3.07 -5.04
CA ARG A 460 -17.03 -1.70 -4.88
C ARG A 460 -18.28 -1.65 -3.98
N ALA A 461 -18.24 -2.40 -2.88
CA ALA A 461 -19.37 -2.58 -1.98
C ALA A 461 -19.73 -1.30 -1.21
N SER A 462 -21.03 -1.10 -1.00
CA SER A 462 -21.55 -0.15 -0.01
C SER A 462 -21.54 -0.78 1.37
N VAL A 463 -21.42 0.03 2.43
CA VAL A 463 -21.62 -0.45 3.82
C VAL A 463 -23.02 -1.08 4.03
N LYS A 464 -24.01 -0.71 3.20
CA LYS A 464 -25.34 -1.34 3.20
C LYS A 464 -25.34 -2.80 2.76
N ASP A 465 -24.35 -3.22 1.97
CA ASP A 465 -24.31 -4.55 1.36
C ASP A 465 -23.94 -5.65 2.37
N ASN A 466 -23.33 -5.28 3.50
CA ASN A 466 -22.80 -6.20 4.54
C ASN A 466 -22.13 -7.43 3.91
N LEU A 467 -21.10 -7.22 3.07
CA LEU A 467 -20.57 -8.26 2.19
C LEU A 467 -20.21 -9.53 2.96
N CYS A 468 -20.78 -10.67 2.57
CA CYS A 468 -20.66 -11.95 3.31
C CYS A 468 -21.11 -11.91 4.78
N ASP A 469 -22.15 -11.11 5.06
CA ASP A 469 -22.70 -10.85 6.38
C ASP A 469 -21.69 -10.28 7.39
N TYR A 470 -20.64 -9.64 6.88
CA TYR A 470 -19.69 -8.87 7.67
C TYR A 470 -20.08 -7.40 7.81
N SER A 471 -19.59 -6.80 8.88
CA SER A 471 -19.59 -5.35 9.09
C SER A 471 -18.48 -4.95 10.06
N PHE A 472 -18.36 -3.65 10.36
CA PHE A 472 -17.41 -3.11 11.33
C PHE A 472 -18.15 -2.42 12.48
N GLY A 473 -17.72 -2.65 13.72
CA GLY A 473 -18.40 -2.15 14.92
C GLY A 473 -17.51 -2.22 16.16
N ALA A 474 -17.93 -1.55 17.24
CA ALA A 474 -17.25 -1.62 18.54
C ALA A 474 -17.79 -2.79 19.38
N VAL A 475 -16.95 -3.37 20.24
CA VAL A 475 -17.32 -4.47 21.14
C VAL A 475 -17.05 -4.15 22.61
N ASP A 476 -17.73 -4.89 23.49
CA ASP A 476 -17.60 -4.79 24.94
C ASP A 476 -16.21 -5.22 25.45
N SER A 477 -15.66 -6.31 24.88
CA SER A 477 -14.29 -6.75 25.06
C SER A 477 -13.85 -7.67 23.93
N GLN A 478 -12.55 -7.91 23.76
CA GLN A 478 -12.04 -8.88 22.78
C GLN A 478 -12.40 -10.35 23.11
N THR A 479 -12.73 -10.62 24.38
CA THR A 479 -13.00 -11.99 24.88
C THR A 479 -14.46 -12.39 24.69
N THR A 480 -15.40 -11.47 24.99
CA THR A 480 -16.84 -11.66 24.83
C THR A 480 -17.29 -11.27 23.42
N GLY A 481 -16.76 -10.17 22.88
CA GLY A 481 -16.95 -9.76 21.50
C GLY A 481 -18.37 -9.32 21.15
N ALA A 482 -19.21 -8.97 22.12
CA ALA A 482 -20.58 -8.53 21.86
C ALA A 482 -20.57 -7.09 21.33
N LEU A 483 -21.29 -6.83 20.23
CA LEU A 483 -21.41 -5.49 19.66
C LEU A 483 -22.07 -4.51 20.64
N VAL A 484 -21.47 -3.33 20.80
CA VAL A 484 -21.95 -2.24 21.67
C VAL A 484 -21.86 -0.87 20.98
N PRO A 485 -22.60 0.15 21.46
CA PRO A 485 -22.31 1.54 21.09
C PRO A 485 -20.85 1.90 21.39
N VAL A 486 -20.19 2.68 20.54
CA VAL A 486 -18.81 3.13 20.78
C VAL A 486 -18.68 3.99 22.06
N SER A 487 -19.75 4.67 22.45
CA SER A 487 -19.85 5.44 23.70
C SER A 487 -20.03 4.60 24.96
N SER A 488 -20.21 3.27 24.86
CA SER A 488 -20.39 2.37 26.02
C SER A 488 -19.20 2.34 26.97
N THR A 489 -17.98 2.57 26.48
CA THR A 489 -16.77 2.65 27.30
C THR A 489 -15.91 3.83 26.88
N ALA A 490 -15.22 4.45 27.85
CA ALA A 490 -14.27 5.52 27.56
C ALA A 490 -13.10 5.04 26.67
N VAL A 491 -12.73 3.76 26.74
CA VAL A 491 -11.71 3.15 25.87
C VAL A 491 -12.17 3.17 24.41
N ASN A 492 -13.42 2.79 24.14
CA ASN A 492 -13.95 2.77 22.78
C ASN A 492 -14.13 4.20 22.23
N ALA A 493 -14.69 5.13 23.02
CA ALA A 493 -14.86 6.52 22.62
C ALA A 493 -13.52 7.23 22.32
N ASN A 494 -12.55 7.13 23.25
CA ASN A 494 -11.22 7.71 23.08
C ASN A 494 -10.45 7.02 21.93
N GLY A 495 -10.61 5.71 21.78
CA GLY A 495 -10.01 4.94 20.69
C GLY A 495 -10.47 5.43 19.31
N LEU A 496 -11.75 5.81 19.18
CA LEU A 496 -12.30 6.40 17.95
C LEU A 496 -11.77 7.83 17.74
N ALA A 497 -11.77 8.67 18.78
CA ALA A 497 -11.21 10.03 18.69
C ALA A 497 -9.74 10.04 18.24
N GLN A 498 -8.97 9.03 18.66
CA GLN A 498 -7.55 8.87 18.36
C GLN A 498 -7.26 8.05 17.09
N ILE A 499 -8.29 7.62 16.34
CA ILE A 499 -8.17 6.57 15.32
C ILE A 499 -7.19 6.91 14.20
N PHE A 500 -7.07 8.18 13.81
CA PHE A 500 -6.10 8.65 12.82
C PHE A 500 -4.66 8.31 13.21
N GLY A 501 -4.32 8.50 14.49
CA GLY A 501 -2.98 8.25 15.00
C GLY A 501 -2.72 6.78 15.34
N ASN A 502 -3.73 6.09 15.88
CA ASN A 502 -3.60 4.70 16.33
C ASN A 502 -3.79 3.66 15.20
N GLY A 503 -4.47 4.03 14.12
CA GLY A 503 -4.99 3.10 13.12
C GLY A 503 -4.04 2.77 11.96
N ASN A 504 -4.41 1.71 11.24
CA ASN A 504 -3.71 1.16 10.07
C ASN A 504 -4.59 1.01 8.82
N GLY A 505 -5.86 1.42 8.91
CA GLY A 505 -6.86 1.46 7.84
C GLY A 505 -7.53 0.13 7.50
N VAL A 506 -7.13 -0.95 8.17
CA VAL A 506 -7.65 -2.31 7.94
C VAL A 506 -8.21 -2.85 9.28
N PRO A 507 -9.53 -2.84 9.51
CA PRO A 507 -10.10 -3.33 10.77
C PRO A 507 -9.79 -4.81 11.01
N PRO A 508 -9.37 -5.23 12.22
CA PRO A 508 -9.51 -4.49 13.47
C PRO A 508 -8.49 -3.38 13.66
N THR A 509 -8.98 -2.21 14.08
CA THR A 509 -8.16 -0.99 14.18
C THR A 509 -8.79 -0.01 15.18
N GLY A 510 -8.02 0.41 16.20
CA GLY A 510 -8.56 1.13 17.36
C GLY A 510 -9.70 0.33 18.05
N PRO A 511 -10.90 0.91 18.21
CA PRO A 511 -12.07 0.22 18.78
C PRO A 511 -12.90 -0.54 17.74
N ILE A 512 -12.53 -0.48 16.46
CA ILE A 512 -13.31 -1.02 15.35
C ILE A 512 -12.87 -2.47 15.14
N GLU A 513 -13.78 -3.42 15.34
CA GLU A 513 -13.58 -4.85 15.12
C GLU A 513 -14.36 -5.35 13.90
N ILE A 514 -13.98 -6.53 13.39
CA ILE A 514 -14.75 -7.25 12.37
C ILE A 514 -15.92 -7.97 13.04
N ILE A 515 -17.15 -7.72 12.58
CA ILE A 515 -18.38 -8.24 13.18
C ILE A 515 -19.05 -9.24 12.24
N ASN A 516 -19.30 -10.44 12.76
CA ASN A 516 -20.22 -11.43 12.21
C ASN A 516 -21.66 -11.00 12.53
N ASN A 517 -22.43 -10.60 11.52
CA ASN A 517 -23.84 -10.18 11.70
C ASN A 517 -24.81 -11.34 11.96
N LYS A 518 -24.43 -12.58 11.63
CA LYS A 518 -25.30 -13.76 11.66
C LYS A 518 -25.07 -14.69 12.85
N ALA A 519 -24.18 -14.32 13.77
CA ALA A 519 -23.95 -15.09 14.98
C ALA A 519 -25.28 -15.30 15.75
N PRO A 520 -25.66 -16.54 16.13
CA PRO A 520 -26.98 -16.85 16.70
C PRO A 520 -27.32 -16.10 18.00
N ASN A 521 -26.31 -15.61 18.71
CA ASN A 521 -26.43 -14.80 19.92
C ASN A 521 -26.47 -13.27 19.65
N GLY A 522 -26.71 -12.86 18.40
CA GLY A 522 -26.65 -11.46 17.94
C GLY A 522 -25.27 -11.11 17.36
N PRO A 523 -25.06 -9.91 16.78
CA PRO A 523 -23.80 -9.57 16.14
C PRO A 523 -22.60 -9.60 17.09
N HIS A 524 -21.57 -10.35 16.72
CA HIS A 524 -20.36 -10.57 17.54
C HIS A 524 -19.06 -10.46 16.73
N ARG A 525 -17.95 -10.13 17.40
CA ARG A 525 -16.59 -10.14 16.85
C ARG A 525 -16.27 -11.49 16.20
N ASP A 526 -15.85 -11.45 14.94
CA ASP A 526 -15.61 -12.60 14.04
C ASP A 526 -14.93 -13.79 14.74
N GLN A 527 -13.70 -13.60 15.24
CA GLN A 527 -12.88 -14.68 15.80
C GLN A 527 -13.51 -15.43 16.98
N VAL A 528 -14.34 -14.78 17.80
CA VAL A 528 -14.99 -15.35 19.00
C VAL A 528 -16.46 -15.68 18.79
N SER A 529 -17.01 -15.32 17.63
CA SER A 529 -18.41 -15.56 17.28
C SER A 529 -18.73 -17.04 17.05
N VAL A 530 -20.00 -17.39 17.21
CA VAL A 530 -20.57 -18.70 16.85
C VAL A 530 -21.08 -18.64 15.41
N SER A 531 -20.72 -19.60 14.57
CA SER A 531 -21.27 -19.71 13.21
C SER A 531 -22.66 -20.30 13.21
N ALA A 532 -23.54 -19.80 12.34
CA ALA A 532 -24.93 -20.23 12.27
C ALA A 532 -25.07 -21.63 11.65
N SER A 533 -24.18 -22.04 10.73
CA SER A 533 -24.23 -23.36 10.10
C SER A 533 -23.69 -24.50 10.98
N THR A 534 -22.76 -24.21 11.90
CA THR A 534 -22.11 -25.22 12.75
C THR A 534 -22.58 -25.19 14.20
N MET A 535 -23.18 -24.07 14.65
CA MET A 535 -23.49 -23.78 16.05
C MET A 535 -22.25 -23.88 16.97
N ALA A 536 -21.04 -23.67 16.43
CA ALA A 536 -19.78 -23.74 17.14
C ALA A 536 -19.00 -22.41 17.06
N THR A 537 -18.18 -22.14 18.08
CA THR A 537 -17.15 -21.09 18.01
C THR A 537 -16.00 -21.59 17.13
N ASP A 538 -16.04 -21.21 15.86
CA ASP A 538 -15.10 -21.62 14.82
C ASP A 538 -14.53 -20.41 14.03
N SER A 539 -14.58 -19.21 14.64
CA SER A 539 -14.19 -17.93 14.03
C SER A 539 -14.94 -17.64 12.73
N ASN A 540 -16.28 -17.70 12.78
CA ASN A 540 -17.16 -17.36 11.66
C ASN A 540 -16.80 -18.09 10.35
N ILE A 541 -16.84 -19.43 10.35
CA ILE A 541 -16.61 -20.21 9.14
C ILE A 541 -17.59 -19.85 8.01
N ASP A 542 -18.79 -19.36 8.33
CA ASP A 542 -19.77 -18.93 7.33
C ASP A 542 -19.31 -17.71 6.54
N GLY A 543 -18.93 -16.63 7.21
CA GLY A 543 -18.38 -15.43 6.56
C GLY A 543 -17.11 -15.74 5.77
N ALA A 544 -16.17 -16.49 6.35
CA ALA A 544 -14.91 -16.85 5.69
C ALA A 544 -15.12 -17.75 4.45
N ALA A 545 -16.05 -18.70 4.51
CA ALA A 545 -16.39 -19.54 3.36
C ALA A 545 -17.13 -18.75 2.27
N CYS A 546 -17.96 -17.77 2.65
CA CYS A 546 -18.56 -16.85 1.69
C CYS A 546 -17.49 -16.00 0.96
N LEU A 547 -16.52 -15.42 1.67
CA LEU A 547 -15.42 -14.66 1.05
C LEU A 547 -14.64 -15.52 0.05
N ARG A 548 -14.31 -16.76 0.43
CA ARG A 548 -13.73 -17.75 -0.50
C ARG A 548 -14.65 -18.00 -1.70
N GLY A 549 -15.95 -18.14 -1.45
CA GLY A 549 -16.97 -18.36 -2.48
C GLY A 549 -17.05 -17.21 -3.49
N LEU A 550 -16.93 -15.95 -3.06
CA LEU A 550 -16.86 -14.80 -3.97
C LEU A 550 -15.66 -14.89 -4.92
N TRP A 551 -14.49 -15.34 -4.42
CA TRP A 551 -13.31 -15.53 -5.26
C TRP A 551 -13.44 -16.74 -6.19
N THR A 552 -13.88 -17.91 -5.69
CA THR A 552 -13.99 -19.11 -6.55
C THR A 552 -15.20 -19.09 -7.47
N GLY A 553 -16.26 -18.33 -7.14
CA GLY A 553 -17.56 -18.39 -7.82
C GLY A 553 -18.41 -19.59 -7.42
N THR A 554 -18.09 -20.27 -6.31
CA THR A 554 -18.73 -21.53 -5.90
C THR A 554 -19.19 -21.51 -4.43
N VAL A 555 -20.25 -22.25 -4.11
CA VAL A 555 -20.74 -22.46 -2.74
C VAL A 555 -19.88 -23.48 -2.01
N ASP A 556 -19.24 -23.05 -0.92
CA ASP A 556 -18.45 -23.89 0.00
C ASP A 556 -17.48 -24.83 -0.77
N GLY A 557 -17.36 -26.11 -0.36
CA GLY A 557 -16.61 -27.15 -1.06
C GLY A 557 -17.43 -27.94 -2.09
N SER A 558 -18.70 -27.58 -2.32
CA SER A 558 -19.61 -28.35 -3.19
C SER A 558 -19.30 -28.23 -4.69
N GLY A 559 -18.57 -27.18 -5.09
CA GLY A 559 -18.34 -26.83 -6.50
C GLY A 559 -19.57 -26.27 -7.22
N ALA A 560 -20.76 -26.22 -6.59
CA ALA A 560 -21.95 -25.60 -7.17
C ALA A 560 -21.72 -24.10 -7.37
N ALA A 561 -22.14 -23.55 -8.51
CA ALA A 561 -21.96 -22.13 -8.81
C ALA A 561 -22.77 -21.24 -7.85
N LEU A 562 -22.24 -20.06 -7.52
CA LEU A 562 -23.00 -19.02 -6.83
C LEU A 562 -24.20 -18.57 -7.67
N THR A 563 -25.26 -18.09 -6.99
CA THR A 563 -26.46 -17.55 -7.63
C THR A 563 -26.90 -16.24 -6.96
N GLY A 564 -27.80 -15.48 -7.62
CA GLY A 564 -28.38 -14.26 -7.07
C GLY A 564 -27.35 -13.18 -6.71
N THR A 565 -27.55 -12.51 -5.58
CA THR A 565 -26.70 -11.41 -5.09
C THR A 565 -25.23 -11.82 -4.94
N LEU A 566 -24.96 -13.02 -4.42
CA LEU A 566 -23.58 -13.51 -4.24
C LEU A 566 -22.87 -13.72 -5.59
N LEU A 567 -23.58 -14.14 -6.64
CA LEU A 567 -23.01 -14.22 -7.99
C LEU A 567 -22.68 -12.83 -8.55
N ALA A 568 -23.57 -11.84 -8.34
CA ALA A 568 -23.33 -10.48 -8.75
C ALA A 568 -22.11 -9.87 -8.03
N GLN A 569 -22.00 -10.07 -6.71
CA GLN A 569 -20.85 -9.65 -5.90
C GLN A 569 -19.55 -10.38 -6.31
N SER A 570 -19.61 -11.69 -6.59
CA SER A 570 -18.47 -12.47 -7.12
C SER A 570 -17.98 -11.92 -8.46
N ASN A 571 -18.90 -11.61 -9.37
CA ASN A 571 -18.57 -11.04 -10.67
C ASN A 571 -17.99 -9.61 -10.55
N ALA A 572 -18.54 -8.79 -9.65
CA ALA A 572 -18.00 -7.45 -9.35
C ALA A 572 -16.58 -7.54 -8.79
N LEU A 573 -16.35 -8.37 -7.76
CA LEU A 573 -15.04 -8.61 -7.16
C LEU A 573 -14.02 -9.08 -8.20
N LYS A 574 -14.36 -10.09 -9.00
CA LYS A 574 -13.49 -10.60 -10.09
C LYS A 574 -13.20 -9.51 -11.11
N SER A 575 -14.19 -8.70 -11.49
CA SER A 575 -13.98 -7.58 -12.39
C SER A 575 -13.07 -6.51 -11.79
N GLY A 576 -13.16 -6.24 -10.48
CA GLY A 576 -12.24 -5.36 -9.75
C GLY A 576 -10.80 -5.88 -9.77
N VAL A 577 -10.61 -7.18 -9.51
CA VAL A 577 -9.28 -7.83 -9.58
C VAL A 577 -8.70 -7.78 -10.99
N GLN A 578 -9.51 -7.94 -12.05
CA GLN A 578 -9.01 -7.79 -13.42
C GLN A 578 -8.56 -6.37 -13.77
N GLN A 579 -9.05 -5.33 -13.08
CA GLN A 579 -8.66 -3.93 -13.31
C GLN A 579 -7.28 -3.59 -12.69
N VAL A 580 -6.78 -4.40 -11.76
CA VAL A 580 -5.54 -4.09 -11.02
C VAL A 580 -4.31 -4.87 -11.52
N LEU A 581 -4.50 -5.81 -12.45
CA LEU A 581 -3.41 -6.63 -12.98
C LEU A 581 -2.32 -5.76 -13.63
N ARG A 582 -1.06 -6.03 -13.31
CA ARG A 582 0.12 -5.34 -13.87
C ARG A 582 0.73 -6.08 -15.06
N ALA A 583 1.42 -5.34 -15.91
CA ALA A 583 2.03 -5.86 -17.13
C ALA A 583 3.50 -6.25 -16.97
N GLY A 584 4.16 -5.84 -15.88
CA GLY A 584 5.59 -5.99 -15.69
C GLY A 584 6.40 -5.09 -16.62
N ARG A 585 5.92 -3.88 -16.95
CA ARG A 585 6.58 -2.97 -17.91
C ARG A 585 7.07 -1.70 -17.22
N VAL A 586 8.36 -1.66 -16.92
CA VAL A 586 9.03 -0.50 -16.29
C VAL A 586 9.70 0.41 -17.32
N HIS A 587 9.56 0.12 -18.62
CA HIS A 587 9.98 0.95 -19.75
C HIS A 587 11.48 1.32 -19.75
N GLY A 588 12.33 0.42 -19.24
CA GLY A 588 13.77 0.63 -19.14
C GLY A 588 14.24 1.37 -17.88
N ILE A 589 13.34 1.75 -16.98
CA ILE A 589 13.68 2.37 -15.69
C ILE A 589 14.31 1.35 -14.74
N PRO A 590 15.54 1.60 -14.20
CA PRO A 590 16.18 0.74 -13.21
C PRO A 590 15.27 0.45 -12.03
N THR A 591 15.06 -0.84 -11.72
CA THR A 591 14.08 -1.29 -10.74
C THR A 591 14.66 -2.39 -9.87
N ILE A 592 14.57 -2.25 -8.54
CA ILE A 592 15.00 -3.28 -7.59
C ILE A 592 13.79 -3.76 -6.77
N LEU A 593 13.56 -5.07 -6.80
CA LEU A 593 12.62 -5.77 -5.93
C LEU A 593 13.39 -6.43 -4.78
N VAL A 594 12.91 -6.29 -3.54
CA VAL A 594 13.47 -6.95 -2.35
C VAL A 594 12.35 -7.67 -1.62
N GLN A 595 12.39 -8.99 -1.45
CA GLN A 595 11.34 -9.69 -0.68
C GLN A 595 11.89 -10.85 0.13
N GLY A 596 11.35 -11.03 1.33
CA GLY A 596 11.68 -12.16 2.18
C GLY A 596 10.99 -13.45 1.75
N ARG A 597 11.73 -14.55 1.66
CA ARG A 597 11.21 -15.86 1.23
C ARG A 597 10.04 -16.37 2.09
N SER A 598 10.03 -16.02 3.37
CA SER A 598 9.03 -16.47 4.33
C SER A 598 7.75 -15.59 4.35
N ASP A 599 7.55 -14.68 3.40
CA ASP A 599 6.38 -13.78 3.39
C ASP A 599 5.03 -14.54 3.28
N ALA A 600 4.23 -14.47 4.36
CA ALA A 600 2.92 -15.09 4.48
C ALA A 600 1.74 -14.11 4.32
N LEU A 601 1.98 -12.83 4.09
CA LEU A 601 0.94 -11.86 3.81
C LEU A 601 0.83 -11.59 2.30
N VAL A 602 1.98 -11.43 1.65
CA VAL A 602 2.11 -11.15 0.23
C VAL A 602 2.95 -12.29 -0.37
N PRO A 603 2.33 -13.42 -0.77
CA PRO A 603 3.07 -14.64 -1.08
C PRO A 603 4.01 -14.42 -2.26
N ILE A 604 5.28 -14.78 -2.08
CA ILE A 604 6.37 -14.38 -2.97
C ILE A 604 6.20 -14.86 -4.42
N ASN A 605 5.51 -16.01 -4.62
CA ASN A 605 5.13 -16.56 -5.93
C ASN A 605 4.09 -15.73 -6.68
N HIS A 606 3.25 -14.95 -5.99
CA HIS A 606 2.25 -14.06 -6.58
C HIS A 606 2.76 -12.62 -6.70
N ALA A 607 3.81 -12.29 -5.94
CA ALA A 607 4.40 -10.96 -5.82
C ALA A 607 5.73 -10.84 -6.60
N SER A 608 6.88 -10.69 -5.92
CA SER A 608 8.15 -10.36 -6.58
C SER A 608 8.59 -11.39 -7.63
N ARG A 609 8.40 -12.69 -7.40
CA ARG A 609 8.74 -13.73 -8.39
C ARG A 609 7.88 -13.58 -9.65
N ALA A 610 6.58 -13.35 -9.49
CA ALA A 610 5.66 -13.14 -10.61
C ALA A 610 5.96 -11.84 -11.37
N TYR A 611 6.19 -10.73 -10.67
CA TYR A 611 6.51 -9.44 -11.30
C TYR A 611 7.84 -9.49 -12.05
N TYR A 612 8.89 -10.05 -11.44
CA TYR A 612 10.20 -10.25 -12.07
C TYR A 612 10.09 -11.13 -13.32
N GLY A 613 9.41 -12.29 -13.22
CA GLY A 613 9.18 -13.18 -14.34
C GLY A 613 8.42 -12.50 -15.48
N ALA A 614 7.33 -11.79 -15.16
CA ALA A 614 6.55 -11.05 -16.15
C ALA A 614 7.35 -9.93 -16.83
N ASN A 615 8.20 -9.20 -16.10
CA ASN A 615 9.07 -8.20 -16.71
C ASN A 615 10.14 -8.82 -17.62
N LYS A 616 10.75 -9.95 -17.23
CA LYS A 616 11.66 -10.69 -18.12
C LYS A 616 10.95 -11.20 -19.38
N VAL A 617 9.66 -11.52 -19.33
CA VAL A 617 8.84 -11.81 -20.53
C VAL A 617 8.53 -10.54 -21.34
N ALA A 618 8.17 -9.44 -20.68
CA ALA A 618 7.69 -8.22 -21.33
C ALA A 618 8.79 -7.38 -21.98
N GLU A 619 10.01 -7.37 -21.42
CA GLU A 619 11.14 -6.53 -21.84
C GLU A 619 12.39 -7.33 -22.24
N GLY A 620 12.40 -8.65 -21.99
CA GLY A 620 13.43 -9.56 -22.48
C GLY A 620 14.84 -9.22 -21.98
N ALA A 621 15.81 -9.20 -22.92
CA ALA A 621 17.21 -8.89 -22.61
C ALA A 621 17.44 -7.43 -22.15
N ASN A 622 16.47 -6.53 -22.36
CA ASN A 622 16.55 -5.12 -21.95
C ASN A 622 15.94 -4.88 -20.55
N SER A 623 15.37 -5.93 -19.93
CA SER A 623 14.76 -5.86 -18.60
C SER A 623 15.74 -5.29 -17.55
N PRO A 624 15.45 -4.10 -17.00
CA PRO A 624 16.30 -3.43 -16.01
C PRO A 624 15.94 -3.83 -14.57
N VAL A 625 14.98 -4.75 -14.40
CA VAL A 625 14.54 -5.24 -13.10
C VAL A 625 15.55 -6.23 -12.54
N VAL A 626 15.96 -5.97 -11.31
CA VAL A 626 16.77 -6.81 -10.42
C VAL A 626 15.90 -7.29 -9.26
N TYR A 627 16.11 -8.53 -8.82
CA TYR A 627 15.37 -9.11 -7.70
C TYR A 627 16.30 -9.74 -6.66
N TYR A 628 16.13 -9.35 -5.40
CA TYR A 628 16.78 -9.92 -4.23
C TYR A 628 15.77 -10.69 -3.38
N GLU A 629 15.94 -12.01 -3.30
CA GLU A 629 15.13 -12.88 -2.44
C GLU A 629 15.90 -13.16 -1.14
N VAL A 630 15.40 -12.70 0.00
CA VAL A 630 16.14 -12.77 1.28
C VAL A 630 15.66 -13.97 2.09
N THR A 631 16.56 -14.90 2.43
CA THR A 631 16.18 -16.06 3.27
C THR A 631 15.86 -15.60 4.70
N ASN A 632 14.99 -16.34 5.39
CA ASN A 632 14.62 -16.05 6.79
C ASN A 632 14.02 -14.65 7.01
N ALA A 633 13.46 -14.02 5.98
CA ALA A 633 12.83 -12.71 6.08
C ALA A 633 11.35 -12.80 5.72
N GLN A 634 10.52 -11.92 6.30
CA GLN A 634 9.06 -11.88 6.13
C GLN A 634 8.53 -10.45 6.29
N HIS A 635 7.25 -10.24 5.97
CA HIS A 635 6.58 -8.94 5.80
C HIS A 635 6.62 -7.99 7.01
N PHE A 636 6.61 -8.51 8.24
CA PHE A 636 6.42 -7.71 9.44
C PHE A 636 7.65 -7.76 10.34
N ASP A 637 8.72 -6.99 10.08
CA ASP A 637 9.90 -6.99 10.99
C ASP A 637 9.48 -6.66 12.43
N THR A 638 8.46 -5.82 12.62
CA THR A 638 7.84 -5.53 13.92
C THR A 638 7.38 -6.80 14.67
N PHE A 639 6.92 -7.85 13.98
CA PHE A 639 6.55 -9.13 14.62
C PHE A 639 7.75 -9.92 15.14
N ILE A 640 8.96 -9.65 14.65
CA ILE A 640 10.16 -10.43 15.00
C ILE A 640 10.56 -10.21 16.47
N GLY A 641 10.46 -8.97 16.96
CA GLY A 641 10.64 -8.63 18.38
C GLY A 641 9.39 -8.87 19.24
N LEU A 642 8.19 -8.85 18.65
CA LEU A 642 6.91 -8.96 19.39
C LEU A 642 6.43 -10.42 19.60
N ILE A 643 6.76 -11.34 18.71
CA ILE A 643 6.27 -12.73 18.75
C ILE A 643 7.38 -13.66 19.26
N ALA A 644 7.13 -14.29 20.41
CA ALA A 644 8.08 -15.19 21.04
C ALA A 644 8.49 -16.35 20.11
N GLY A 645 9.80 -16.45 19.84
CA GLY A 645 10.39 -17.47 18.98
C GLY A 645 10.63 -17.03 17.54
N TYR A 646 10.17 -15.84 17.13
CA TYR A 646 10.44 -15.31 15.79
C TYR A 646 11.86 -14.74 15.68
N GLN A 647 12.41 -14.18 16.75
CA GLN A 647 13.76 -13.62 16.79
C GLN A 647 14.86 -14.65 16.41
N THR A 648 14.64 -15.94 16.68
CA THR A 648 15.56 -17.04 16.34
C THR A 648 15.20 -17.78 15.04
N ARG A 649 14.28 -17.21 14.24
CA ARG A 649 13.81 -17.79 12.96
C ARG A 649 13.88 -16.79 11.81
N PHE A 650 13.64 -15.52 12.12
CA PHE A 650 13.56 -14.44 11.16
C PHE A 650 14.56 -13.32 11.45
N ILE A 651 14.97 -12.65 10.37
CA ILE A 651 15.84 -11.47 10.38
C ILE A 651 15.06 -10.25 9.84
N PRO A 652 15.50 -9.01 10.15
CA PRO A 652 14.87 -7.81 9.63
C PRO A 652 15.13 -7.62 8.13
N LEU A 653 14.07 -7.57 7.33
CA LEU A 653 14.13 -7.31 5.89
C LEU A 653 14.44 -5.84 5.57
N HIS A 654 13.98 -4.90 6.41
CA HIS A 654 14.02 -3.46 6.13
C HIS A 654 15.41 -2.94 5.75
N ARG A 655 16.47 -3.44 6.38
CA ARG A 655 17.86 -3.03 6.08
C ARG A 655 18.35 -3.41 4.67
N TYR A 656 17.70 -4.35 4.00
CA TYR A 656 17.96 -4.71 2.60
C TYR A 656 17.23 -3.78 1.63
N VAL A 657 16.07 -3.25 2.03
CA VAL A 657 15.36 -2.18 1.29
C VAL A 657 16.19 -0.89 1.33
N LEU A 658 16.75 -0.52 2.49
CA LEU A 658 17.69 0.61 2.60
C LEU A 658 18.93 0.41 1.72
N GLN A 659 19.57 -0.77 1.77
CA GLN A 659 20.72 -1.07 0.90
C GLN A 659 20.37 -1.02 -0.59
N ALA A 660 19.15 -1.41 -0.98
CA ALA A 660 18.68 -1.28 -2.37
C ALA A 660 18.47 0.19 -2.77
N LEU A 661 18.00 1.06 -1.86
CA LEU A 661 17.94 2.50 -2.08
C LEU A 661 19.33 3.10 -2.27
N ASP A 662 20.31 2.69 -1.45
CA ASP A 662 21.71 3.11 -1.60
C ASP A 662 22.29 2.73 -2.97
N PHE A 663 22.05 1.49 -3.43
CA PHE A 663 22.45 1.04 -4.76
C PHE A 663 21.78 1.84 -5.88
N MET A 664 20.47 2.10 -5.77
CA MET A 664 19.73 2.88 -6.77
C MET A 664 20.24 4.32 -6.83
N TYR A 665 20.42 4.98 -5.69
CA TYR A 665 20.90 6.35 -5.63
C TYR A 665 22.33 6.48 -6.16
N ALA A 666 23.23 5.56 -5.81
CA ALA A 666 24.59 5.53 -6.35
C ALA A 666 24.60 5.29 -7.87
N HIS A 667 23.70 4.45 -8.39
CA HIS A 667 23.55 4.19 -9.83
C HIS A 667 23.04 5.42 -10.59
N LEU A 668 22.02 6.12 -10.07
CA LEU A 668 21.41 7.29 -10.70
C LEU A 668 22.22 8.58 -10.53
N LYS A 669 22.97 8.72 -9.44
CA LYS A 669 23.76 9.90 -9.08
C LYS A 669 25.20 9.52 -8.69
N PRO A 670 25.99 8.97 -9.64
CA PRO A 670 27.39 8.68 -9.39
C PRO A 670 28.18 9.97 -9.06
N PRO A 671 29.28 9.87 -8.28
CA PRO A 671 30.21 10.99 -8.10
C PRO A 671 30.66 11.60 -9.43
N SER A 672 30.77 12.93 -9.49
CA SER A 672 31.15 13.62 -10.72
C SER A 672 32.47 13.10 -11.29
N GLY A 673 32.47 12.71 -12.57
CA GLY A 673 33.63 12.12 -13.24
C GLY A 673 33.79 10.60 -13.07
N THR A 674 32.89 9.90 -12.38
CA THR A 674 32.87 8.43 -12.31
C THR A 674 31.73 7.82 -13.13
N SER A 675 31.87 6.54 -13.49
CA SER A 675 30.80 5.76 -14.10
C SER A 675 29.77 5.34 -13.05
N ALA A 676 28.49 5.29 -13.43
CA ALA A 676 27.43 4.68 -12.63
C ALA A 676 27.84 3.27 -12.17
N PRO A 677 27.88 2.98 -10.85
CA PRO A 677 28.05 1.63 -10.34
C PRO A 677 26.95 0.70 -10.88
N ALA A 678 27.31 -0.53 -11.22
CA ALA A 678 26.32 -1.53 -11.58
C ALA A 678 25.50 -1.92 -10.33
N ILE A 679 24.17 -1.98 -10.48
CA ILE A 679 23.30 -2.62 -9.48
C ILE A 679 23.67 -4.11 -9.45
N PRO A 680 23.88 -4.73 -8.28
CA PRO A 680 24.16 -6.16 -8.18
C PRO A 680 23.12 -7.02 -8.92
N PRO A 681 23.51 -8.16 -9.54
CA PRO A 681 22.57 -8.98 -10.28
C PRO A 681 21.59 -9.72 -9.34
N SER A 682 20.47 -10.17 -9.90
CA SER A 682 19.41 -10.86 -9.15
C SER A 682 19.91 -12.13 -8.46
N GLN A 683 19.56 -12.29 -7.18
CA GLN A 683 20.16 -13.32 -6.33
C GLN A 683 19.33 -13.63 -5.08
N VAL A 684 19.55 -14.82 -4.54
CA VAL A 684 19.12 -15.20 -3.19
C VAL A 684 20.17 -14.70 -2.19
N VAL A 685 19.73 -13.88 -1.24
CA VAL A 685 20.57 -13.34 -0.18
C VAL A 685 20.47 -14.25 1.04
N ARG A 686 21.50 -15.07 1.24
CA ARG A 686 21.58 -16.03 2.35
C ARG A 686 21.81 -15.30 3.67
N THR A 687 20.90 -15.47 4.61
CA THR A 687 20.99 -14.90 5.97
C THR A 687 21.14 -16.01 7.00
N THR A 688 21.34 -15.65 8.27
CA THR A 688 21.40 -16.62 9.38
C THR A 688 20.63 -16.06 10.58
N PRO A 689 19.55 -16.71 11.05
CA PRO A 689 18.81 -16.28 12.22
C PRO A 689 19.68 -16.17 13.47
N ARG A 690 19.25 -15.36 14.45
CA ARG A 690 19.90 -15.23 15.76
C ARG A 690 19.78 -16.54 16.55
N SER A 691 20.73 -16.79 17.45
CA SER A 691 20.60 -17.87 18.43
C SER A 691 19.84 -17.41 19.68
N SER A 692 19.42 -18.35 20.53
CA SER A 692 18.91 -18.03 21.87
C SER A 692 19.98 -17.45 22.81
N THR A 693 21.27 -17.59 22.47
CA THR A 693 22.41 -17.11 23.26
C THR A 693 22.99 -15.78 22.80
N ASN A 694 22.75 -15.38 21.54
CA ASN A 694 23.05 -14.05 21.01
C ASN A 694 21.80 -13.50 20.31
N SER A 695 21.05 -12.65 21.01
CA SER A 695 19.82 -12.03 20.52
C SER A 695 20.03 -10.73 19.73
N VAL A 696 21.25 -10.21 19.62
CA VAL A 696 21.54 -8.99 18.86
C VAL A 696 21.82 -9.37 17.40
N VAL A 697 21.04 -8.85 16.47
CA VAL A 697 21.31 -9.03 15.04
C VAL A 697 22.57 -8.25 14.65
N SER A 698 23.44 -8.85 13.84
CA SER A 698 24.62 -8.16 13.32
C SER A 698 24.84 -8.42 11.84
N LYS A 699 25.42 -7.44 11.17
CA LYS A 699 25.74 -7.47 9.73
C LYS A 699 26.71 -8.59 9.36
N SER A 700 27.68 -8.91 10.22
CA SER A 700 28.70 -9.93 9.95
C SER A 700 28.27 -11.37 10.26
N GLN A 701 27.22 -11.58 11.07
CA GLN A 701 26.79 -12.92 11.49
C GLN A 701 25.41 -13.32 10.99
N ASN A 702 24.49 -12.37 10.82
CA ASN A 702 23.08 -12.66 10.56
C ASN A 702 22.60 -12.10 9.23
N VAL A 703 22.96 -10.86 8.93
CA VAL A 703 22.43 -10.11 7.79
C VAL A 703 23.59 -9.53 6.96
N PRO A 704 24.25 -10.35 6.11
CA PRO A 704 25.36 -9.88 5.27
C PRO A 704 24.91 -8.84 4.24
N ASP A 705 25.85 -8.07 3.69
CA ASP A 705 25.58 -7.24 2.51
C ASP A 705 25.16 -8.10 1.32
N ILE A 706 24.31 -7.54 0.46
CA ILE A 706 23.99 -8.11 -0.86
C ILE A 706 25.29 -8.16 -1.68
N PRO A 707 25.79 -9.35 -2.07
CA PRO A 707 26.99 -9.48 -2.89
C PRO A 707 26.88 -8.75 -4.24
N ALA A 708 27.84 -7.88 -4.55
CA ALA A 708 28.00 -7.31 -5.90
C ALA A 708 28.27 -8.39 -6.97
N THR A 709 28.86 -9.51 -6.56
CA THR A 709 29.07 -10.71 -7.38
C THR A 709 28.58 -11.93 -6.59
N PRO A 710 27.30 -12.36 -6.76
CA PRO A 710 26.79 -13.57 -6.12
C PRO A 710 27.53 -14.83 -6.58
N ALA A 711 27.64 -15.81 -5.68
CA ALA A 711 28.02 -17.16 -6.04
C ALA A 711 27.03 -17.73 -7.06
N ALA A 712 27.50 -18.60 -7.96
CA ALA A 712 26.64 -19.20 -8.99
C ALA A 712 25.44 -19.98 -8.41
N ALA A 713 25.59 -20.52 -7.20
CA ALA A 713 24.53 -21.22 -6.46
C ALA A 713 23.47 -20.30 -5.83
N ASP A 714 23.67 -18.97 -5.87
CA ASP A 714 22.73 -17.97 -5.36
C ASP A 714 22.13 -17.10 -6.47
N GLN A 715 22.53 -17.28 -7.73
CA GLN A 715 22.04 -16.47 -8.85
C GLN A 715 20.60 -16.82 -9.24
N ILE A 716 19.72 -15.82 -9.22
CA ILE A 716 18.37 -15.93 -9.76
C ILE A 716 18.45 -15.72 -11.27
N THR A 717 18.04 -16.73 -12.04
CA THR A 717 18.12 -16.71 -13.51
C THR A 717 16.76 -16.92 -14.15
N PHE A 718 16.58 -16.35 -15.34
CA PHE A 718 15.35 -16.51 -16.13
C PHE A 718 15.71 -17.04 -17.51
N SER A 719 15.12 -18.15 -17.92
CA SER A 719 15.34 -18.74 -19.25
C SER A 719 14.10 -19.51 -19.72
N SER A 720 13.82 -19.46 -21.03
CA SER A 720 12.73 -20.22 -21.67
C SER A 720 11.33 -20.04 -21.04
N GLY A 721 11.05 -18.88 -20.42
CA GLY A 721 9.79 -18.61 -19.72
C GLY A 721 9.76 -19.03 -18.26
N THR A 722 10.84 -19.63 -17.75
CA THR A 722 10.95 -20.15 -16.38
C THR A 722 11.91 -19.32 -15.55
N LEU A 723 11.47 -18.96 -14.34
CA LEU A 723 12.31 -18.37 -13.30
C LEU A 723 12.94 -19.50 -12.46
N ASN A 724 14.26 -19.52 -12.36
CA ASN A 724 15.00 -20.46 -11.51
C ASN A 724 15.47 -19.72 -10.25
N ILE A 725 14.86 -20.06 -9.12
CA ILE A 725 15.24 -19.61 -7.78
C ILE A 725 16.09 -20.71 -7.12
N PRO A 726 17.30 -20.41 -6.63
CA PRO A 726 18.06 -21.35 -5.83
C PRO A 726 17.44 -21.60 -4.44
N GLU A 727 17.26 -22.88 -4.10
CA GLU A 727 16.83 -23.33 -2.77
C GLU A 727 17.86 -23.02 -1.68
#